data_AF-A0A933R0R6-F1
#
_entry.id   AF-A0A933R0R6-F1
#
_cell.length_a   1.000
_cell.length_b   1.000
_cell.length_c   1.000
_cell.angle_alpha   90.00
_cell.angle_beta   90.00
_cell.angle_gamma   90.00
#
_symmetry.space_group_name_H-M   'P 1'
#
loop_
_entity.id
_entity.type
_entity.pdbx_description
1 polymer ?
#
loop_
_entity_poly.entity_id
_entity_poly.type
_entity_poly.pdbx_seq_one_letter_code
_entity_poly.pdbx_strand_id
1 'polypeptide(L)'
;ASGSVIRRERSDASANYKLKLSGKNVLYPLVIKAEGGTDIVTDAAPDFTLTSVATSKAVTRVNINPFTTLIVRTASKMAGGLTAANVNAARAIVLRQFNFGINRNLIPDPATVYVDGSNISMIVKSSESLGEMIRRTRDTLVGQGVFTTGDRVIDALASDIADGHLDGKGVAGTDKRLSAIAIVSSAQVLVESLSNNLLVGGLNAAAALDDSILFVQPSTPLDAMTASVRVSAEMLEQAQVMVDAARAVAPSVAMDTIAAALDTIPVNSLPADVATILPSSTASSVLQAAITMAATGGDAELDAINYAVGSSYNPAVAANTAPTLSGSPSTSVAEDAAYSFAPVAFDADGDALIYSIVNRPSWATFNTTTGRLSGTPTNANVGTTSSIVISVSDGTVSASLPAFNLTVTNTNDAPTISGTPATSVTVGSAYSFQPTAADADAGTTLTYSIVNRPSWATFSTSTGRLSGTPTSANVGTTSNIVISVSDGTVSASLPAFSLTVSALQPTNTAPTIGGTPATSVAEDAAYSFQPTASDADGNTLTYGIVNRPAWATFSTTTGRLSGTPTNANVGTTTSIVISVSDGTVSASLPAFNLTVTNTNDAPTIGGIPATSVAQGAAYSFQPTASDPDVGATLTYSIVNRPSWATFNTTTGRLSGTL
;
A
#
# COMPACT_ATOMS: atom_id res chain seq x y z
N ALA A 1 -31.56 0.36 11.20
CA ALA A 1 -32.33 0.71 9.99
C ALA A 1 -33.41 -0.32 9.63
N SER A 2 -33.11 -1.63 9.56
CA SER A 2 -34.09 -2.66 9.13
C SER A 2 -35.04 -3.17 10.24
N GLY A 3 -34.88 -2.75 11.49
CA GLY A 3 -35.62 -3.27 12.65
C GLY A 3 -35.20 -4.67 13.11
N SER A 4 -34.34 -5.36 12.35
CA SER A 4 -33.84 -6.69 12.68
C SER A 4 -32.78 -6.64 13.79
N VAL A 5 -32.85 -7.59 14.73
CA VAL A 5 -31.77 -7.79 15.72
C VAL A 5 -30.57 -8.41 15.01
N ILE A 6 -29.47 -7.66 14.97
CA ILE A 6 -28.24 -8.09 14.28
C ILE A 6 -27.35 -8.94 15.20
N ARG A 7 -27.32 -8.63 16.50
CA ARG A 7 -26.53 -9.34 17.50
C ARG A 7 -27.06 -9.07 18.91
N ARG A 8 -26.86 -10.02 19.84
CA ARG A 8 -27.07 -9.88 21.28
C ARG A 8 -25.76 -10.22 22.01
N GLU A 9 -25.46 -9.50 23.09
CA GLU A 9 -24.28 -9.73 23.93
C GLU A 9 -24.59 -9.45 25.40
N ARG A 10 -23.67 -9.85 26.28
CA ARG A 10 -23.64 -9.46 27.69
C ARG A 10 -22.41 -8.60 27.95
N SER A 11 -22.53 -7.63 28.86
CA SER A 11 -21.38 -6.87 29.32
C SER A 11 -20.42 -7.76 30.10
N ASP A 12 -19.18 -7.31 30.25
CA ASP A 12 -18.30 -7.82 31.29
C ASP A 12 -18.67 -7.24 32.68
N ALA A 13 -17.87 -7.61 33.69
CA ALA A 13 -18.08 -7.19 35.07
C ALA A 13 -17.89 -5.68 35.29
N SER A 14 -17.27 -4.96 34.34
CA SER A 14 -17.07 -3.50 34.39
C SER A 14 -18.02 -2.78 33.45
N ALA A 15 -19.15 -3.42 33.09
CA ALA A 15 -20.17 -2.89 32.19
C ALA A 15 -19.66 -2.54 30.76
N ASN A 16 -18.53 -3.10 30.31
CA ASN A 16 -18.02 -2.89 28.96
C ASN A 16 -18.55 -3.95 27.99
N TYR A 17 -18.69 -3.54 26.72
CA TYR A 17 -19.14 -4.40 25.63
C TYR A 17 -18.08 -4.38 24.51
N LYS A 18 -17.73 -5.55 23.98
CA LYS A 18 -16.85 -5.67 22.80
C LYS A 18 -17.55 -6.44 21.69
N LEU A 19 -17.90 -5.73 20.63
CA LEU A 19 -18.62 -6.30 19.48
C LEU A 19 -17.81 -6.19 18.20
N LYS A 20 -17.81 -7.26 17.40
CA LYS A 20 -17.32 -7.23 16.02
C LYS A 20 -18.45 -7.57 15.08
N LEU A 21 -18.85 -6.61 14.24
CA LEU A 21 -19.84 -6.82 13.19
C LEU A 21 -19.10 -7.03 11.86
N SER A 22 -19.21 -8.23 11.28
CA SER A 22 -18.58 -8.59 10.00
C SER A 22 -19.64 -8.90 8.95
N GLY A 23 -19.70 -8.10 7.88
CA GLY A 23 -20.61 -8.30 6.74
C GLY A 23 -20.66 -7.09 5.81
N LYS A 24 -20.91 -7.30 4.50
CA LYS A 24 -20.94 -6.22 3.48
C LYS A 24 -22.22 -5.36 3.49
N ASN A 25 -23.27 -5.76 4.23
CA ASN A 25 -24.62 -5.15 4.15
C ASN A 25 -25.16 -4.60 5.48
N VAL A 26 -24.30 -4.10 6.38
CA VAL A 26 -24.76 -3.47 7.63
C VAL A 26 -25.34 -2.09 7.32
N LEU A 27 -26.66 -1.92 7.51
CA LEU A 27 -27.37 -0.66 7.28
C LEU A 27 -27.39 0.20 8.55
N TYR A 28 -27.02 1.47 8.40
CA TYR A 28 -27.02 2.47 9.47
C TYR A 28 -28.30 3.34 9.42
N PRO A 29 -28.77 3.89 10.56
CA PRO A 29 -28.18 3.78 11.89
C PRO A 29 -28.38 2.42 12.55
N LEU A 30 -27.43 2.01 13.39
CA LEU A 30 -27.53 0.88 14.30
C LEU A 30 -28.04 1.37 15.65
N VAL A 31 -29.12 0.75 16.14
CA VAL A 31 -29.68 1.05 17.47
C VAL A 31 -29.20 -0.02 18.43
N ILE A 32 -28.64 0.41 19.56
CA ILE A 32 -28.14 -0.45 20.63
C ILE A 32 -29.11 -0.29 21.80
N LYS A 33 -29.61 -1.41 22.33
CA LYS A 33 -30.53 -1.43 23.49
C LYS A 33 -29.94 -2.28 24.61
N ALA A 34 -30.02 -1.80 25.84
CA ALA A 34 -29.79 -2.58 27.04
C ALA A 34 -31.15 -2.91 27.68
N GLU A 35 -31.55 -4.18 27.60
CA GLU A 35 -32.88 -4.68 28.00
C GLU A 35 -32.85 -5.43 29.36
N GLY A 36 -31.77 -5.28 30.14
CA GLY A 36 -31.60 -5.90 31.45
C GLY A 36 -30.40 -5.31 32.21
N GLY A 37 -30.18 -5.75 33.44
CA GLY A 37 -29.14 -5.24 34.33
C GLY A 37 -29.58 -5.27 35.79
N THR A 38 -28.74 -4.75 36.67
CA THR A 38 -29.05 -4.49 38.07
C THR A 38 -28.65 -3.04 38.35
N ASP A 39 -29.58 -2.26 38.88
CA ASP A 39 -29.29 -0.94 39.42
C ASP A 39 -28.35 -1.11 40.62
N ILE A 40 -27.14 -0.56 40.53
CA ILE A 40 -26.10 -0.75 41.55
C ILE A 40 -26.38 0.03 42.84
N VAL A 41 -27.30 0.98 42.82
CA VAL A 41 -27.72 1.75 44.00
C VAL A 41 -28.84 1.03 44.75
N THR A 42 -29.75 0.36 44.03
CA THR A 42 -30.99 -0.19 44.62
C THR A 42 -31.15 -1.70 44.51
N ASP A 43 -30.25 -2.40 43.81
CA ASP A 43 -30.34 -3.82 43.42
C ASP A 43 -31.62 -4.19 42.62
N ALA A 44 -32.35 -3.18 42.13
CA ALA A 44 -33.57 -3.37 41.35
C ALA A 44 -33.28 -3.63 39.86
N ALA A 45 -34.30 -4.11 39.14
CA ALA A 45 -34.25 -4.14 37.69
C ALA A 45 -34.29 -2.70 37.12
N PRO A 46 -33.60 -2.43 36.00
CA PRO A 46 -33.63 -1.12 35.35
C PRO A 46 -35.07 -0.67 35.05
N ASP A 47 -35.37 0.59 35.35
CA ASP A 47 -36.70 1.17 35.21
C ASP A 47 -37.12 1.40 33.75
N PHE A 48 -36.15 1.59 32.85
CA PHE A 48 -36.39 1.84 31.44
C PHE A 48 -35.27 1.30 30.57
N THR A 49 -35.60 1.07 29.29
CA THR A 49 -34.66 0.54 28.31
C THR A 49 -33.65 1.61 27.90
N LEU A 50 -32.38 1.44 28.28
CA LEU A 50 -31.33 2.33 27.79
C LEU A 50 -31.04 2.08 26.31
N THR A 51 -30.96 3.15 25.54
CA THR A 51 -30.78 3.11 24.08
C THR A 51 -29.66 4.03 23.64
N SER A 52 -28.86 3.60 22.67
CA SER A 52 -27.86 4.42 22.00
C SER A 52 -27.84 4.13 20.50
N VAL A 53 -27.07 4.90 19.73
CA VAL A 53 -27.06 4.80 18.26
C VAL A 53 -25.67 4.98 17.68
N ALA A 54 -25.31 4.13 16.71
CA ALA A 54 -24.20 4.36 15.79
C ALA A 54 -24.78 4.81 14.45
N THR A 55 -24.56 6.07 14.07
CA THR A 55 -25.17 6.69 12.88
C THR A 55 -24.46 6.36 11.57
N SER A 56 -23.21 5.90 11.64
CA SER A 56 -22.42 5.50 10.48
C SER A 56 -21.35 4.46 10.86
N LYS A 57 -20.67 3.90 9.84
CA LYS A 57 -19.55 2.99 10.03
C LYS A 57 -18.35 3.61 10.75
N ALA A 58 -18.22 4.94 10.73
CA ALA A 58 -17.15 5.64 11.44
C ALA A 58 -17.34 5.61 12.96
N VAL A 59 -18.58 5.42 13.45
CA VAL A 59 -18.86 5.35 14.89
C VAL A 59 -18.55 3.94 15.39
N THR A 60 -17.40 3.80 16.06
CA THR A 60 -16.90 2.52 16.59
C THR A 60 -17.05 2.36 18.10
N ARG A 61 -17.47 3.42 18.79
CA ARG A 61 -17.75 3.47 20.22
C ARG A 61 -19.07 4.18 20.46
N VAL A 62 -19.89 3.61 21.34
CA VAL A 62 -21.12 4.22 21.84
C VAL A 62 -21.25 3.96 23.34
N ASN A 63 -21.61 4.97 24.10
CA ASN A 63 -22.03 4.87 25.48
C ASN A 63 -23.54 4.66 25.54
N ILE A 64 -24.01 3.99 26.59
CA ILE A 64 -25.43 3.71 26.82
C ILE A 64 -25.78 4.27 28.20
N ASN A 65 -26.57 5.33 28.22
CA ASN A 65 -27.00 6.04 29.42
C ASN A 65 -28.35 6.78 29.18
N PRO A 66 -28.96 7.37 30.22
CA PRO A 66 -30.24 8.08 30.09
C PRO A 66 -30.23 9.21 29.05
N PHE A 67 -29.13 9.96 28.92
CA PHE A 67 -29.01 11.02 27.90
C PHE A 67 -29.06 10.45 26.49
N THR A 68 -28.24 9.44 26.21
CA THR A 68 -28.24 8.79 24.89
C THR A 68 -29.60 8.21 24.54
N THR A 69 -30.32 7.73 25.56
CA THR A 69 -31.68 7.20 25.40
C THR A 69 -32.62 8.31 24.96
N LEU A 70 -32.67 9.42 25.71
CA LEU A 70 -33.53 10.55 25.38
C LEU A 70 -33.16 11.14 24.01
N ILE A 71 -31.86 11.28 23.68
CA ILE A 71 -31.38 11.75 22.38
C ILE A 71 -31.90 10.87 21.24
N VAL A 72 -31.77 9.54 21.36
CA VAL A 72 -32.23 8.61 20.31
C VAL A 72 -33.74 8.64 20.18
N ARG A 73 -34.48 8.72 21.30
CA ARG A 73 -35.94 8.82 21.28
C ARG A 73 -36.39 10.12 20.63
N THR A 74 -35.83 11.27 21.00
CA THR A 74 -36.12 12.58 20.39
C THR A 74 -35.81 12.57 18.90
N ALA A 75 -34.61 12.14 18.50
CA ALA A 75 -34.23 12.07 17.09
C ALA A 75 -35.17 11.17 16.26
N SER A 76 -35.71 10.12 16.86
CA SER A 76 -36.68 9.23 16.19
C SER A 76 -38.06 9.87 16.01
N LYS A 77 -38.40 10.88 16.82
CA LYS A 77 -39.66 11.65 16.76
C LYS A 77 -39.59 12.84 15.81
N MET A 78 -38.39 13.30 15.47
CA MET A 78 -38.17 14.38 14.50
C MET A 78 -38.56 13.96 13.07
N ALA A 79 -38.92 14.93 12.24
CA ALA A 79 -39.22 14.69 10.83
C ALA A 79 -38.05 14.00 10.12
N GLY A 80 -38.34 12.94 9.35
CA GLY A 80 -37.32 12.10 8.71
C GLY A 80 -36.75 10.98 9.59
N GLY A 81 -37.14 10.92 10.88
CA GLY A 81 -36.78 9.84 11.79
C GLY A 81 -35.30 9.81 12.17
N LEU A 82 -34.80 8.64 12.57
CA LEU A 82 -33.45 8.51 13.11
C LEU A 82 -32.39 8.68 12.01
N THR A 83 -31.83 9.89 11.89
CA THR A 83 -30.75 10.26 10.97
C THR A 83 -29.58 10.89 11.73
N ALA A 84 -28.39 10.99 11.12
CA ALA A 84 -27.24 11.63 11.77
C ALA A 84 -27.51 13.12 12.11
N ALA A 85 -28.20 13.84 11.24
CA ALA A 85 -28.60 15.22 11.46
C ALA A 85 -29.57 15.33 12.65
N ASN A 86 -30.61 14.50 12.69
CA ASN A 86 -31.58 14.50 13.79
C ASN A 86 -30.95 14.06 15.11
N VAL A 87 -29.99 13.11 15.11
CA VAL A 87 -29.26 12.74 16.33
C VAL A 87 -28.43 13.91 16.86
N ASN A 88 -27.77 14.68 15.98
CA ASN A 88 -27.02 15.87 16.38
C ASN A 88 -27.94 16.98 16.92
N ALA A 89 -29.06 17.24 16.24
CA ALA A 89 -30.04 18.23 16.68
C ALA A 89 -30.69 17.84 18.02
N ALA A 90 -31.13 16.58 18.15
CA ALA A 90 -31.67 16.03 19.39
C ALA A 90 -30.64 16.10 20.54
N ARG A 91 -29.36 15.85 20.28
CA ARG A 91 -28.29 16.01 21.27
C ARG A 91 -28.22 17.45 21.78
N ALA A 92 -28.22 18.43 20.89
CA ALA A 92 -28.18 19.84 21.28
C ALA A 92 -29.42 20.23 22.11
N ILE A 93 -30.61 19.77 21.72
CA ILE A 93 -31.86 20.03 22.43
C ILE A 93 -31.85 19.37 23.82
N VAL A 94 -31.52 18.07 23.90
CA VAL A 94 -31.48 17.33 25.17
C VAL A 94 -30.47 17.93 26.13
N LEU A 95 -29.25 18.24 25.68
CA LEU A 95 -28.24 18.83 26.55
C LEU A 95 -28.57 20.26 26.98
N ARG A 96 -29.52 20.94 26.31
CA ARG A 96 -30.00 22.29 26.67
C ARG A 96 -31.14 22.22 27.68
N GLN A 97 -32.12 21.35 27.44
CA GLN A 97 -33.32 21.21 28.28
C GLN A 97 -33.08 20.32 29.52
N PHE A 98 -32.19 19.34 29.40
CA PHE A 98 -31.95 18.30 30.40
C PHE A 98 -30.45 18.06 30.61
N ASN A 99 -29.67 19.09 30.94
CA ASN A 99 -28.21 19.01 31.08
C ASN A 99 -27.73 18.21 32.31
N PHE A 100 -28.33 18.48 33.47
CA PHE A 100 -28.05 17.85 34.78
C PHE A 100 -26.57 17.83 35.23
N GLY A 101 -25.70 18.70 34.70
CA GLY A 101 -24.30 18.79 35.11
C GLY A 101 -23.28 18.33 34.07
N ILE A 102 -23.70 18.03 32.84
CA ILE A 102 -22.78 17.75 31.74
C ILE A 102 -22.08 19.04 31.30
N ASN A 103 -20.79 19.15 31.59
CA ASN A 103 -19.91 20.14 30.99
C ASN A 103 -19.57 19.74 29.54
N ARG A 104 -20.10 20.50 28.57
CA ARG A 104 -19.97 20.18 27.13
C ARG A 104 -18.54 20.30 26.60
N ASN A 105 -17.66 21.03 27.27
CA ASN A 105 -16.24 21.09 26.90
C ASN A 105 -15.53 19.78 27.21
N LEU A 106 -15.94 19.09 28.29
CA LEU A 106 -15.38 17.82 28.70
C LEU A 106 -16.12 16.62 28.08
N ILE A 107 -17.44 16.75 27.89
CA ILE A 107 -18.32 15.75 27.30
C ILE A 107 -19.12 16.39 26.16
N PRO A 108 -18.52 16.56 24.96
CA PRO A 108 -19.19 17.18 23.82
C PRO A 108 -20.31 16.31 23.26
N ASP A 109 -20.14 14.98 23.34
CA ASP A 109 -21.15 14.01 22.95
C ASP A 109 -21.23 12.87 23.99
N PRO A 110 -22.29 12.81 24.81
CA PRO A 110 -22.46 11.75 25.79
C PRO A 110 -22.59 10.36 25.15
N ALA A 111 -22.92 10.28 23.85
CA ALA A 111 -23.01 9.03 23.11
C ALA A 111 -21.65 8.49 22.69
N THR A 112 -20.64 9.32 22.42
CA THR A 112 -19.37 8.85 21.83
C THR A 112 -18.12 9.23 22.61
N VAL A 113 -18.24 10.09 23.63
CA VAL A 113 -17.10 10.49 24.48
C VAL A 113 -16.42 9.24 25.06
N TYR A 114 -15.10 9.28 25.15
CA TYR A 114 -14.37 8.25 25.88
C TYR A 114 -14.59 8.45 27.38
N VAL A 115 -15.05 7.42 28.07
CA VAL A 115 -15.24 7.47 29.52
C VAL A 115 -13.94 7.07 30.21
N ASP A 116 -13.41 7.96 31.04
CA ASP A 116 -12.20 7.75 31.83
C ASP A 116 -12.28 8.53 33.16
N GLY A 117 -11.18 8.53 33.93
CA GLY A 117 -11.14 9.13 35.28
C GLY A 117 -11.34 10.64 35.31
N SER A 118 -11.21 11.32 34.16
CA SER A 118 -11.44 12.75 34.09
C SER A 118 -12.92 13.11 34.02
N ASN A 119 -13.78 12.20 33.52
CA ASN A 119 -15.18 12.52 33.21
C ASN A 119 -16.21 11.52 33.75
N ILE A 120 -15.79 10.34 34.23
CA ILE A 120 -16.71 9.30 34.67
C ILE A 120 -17.64 9.77 35.79
N SER A 121 -17.12 10.50 36.78
CA SER A 121 -17.92 11.01 37.90
C SER A 121 -19.00 12.00 37.44
N MET A 122 -18.71 12.80 36.42
CA MET A 122 -19.67 13.73 35.81
C MET A 122 -20.74 12.98 35.03
N ILE A 123 -20.36 11.96 34.24
CA ILE A 123 -21.30 11.14 33.47
C ILE A 123 -22.24 10.38 34.40
N VAL A 124 -21.69 9.72 35.42
CA VAL A 124 -22.45 8.92 36.40
C VAL A 124 -23.42 9.82 37.16
N LYS A 125 -22.94 10.91 37.77
CA LYS A 125 -23.78 11.84 38.52
C LYS A 125 -24.90 12.44 37.67
N SER A 126 -24.57 12.96 36.49
CA SER A 126 -25.58 13.59 35.62
C SER A 126 -26.59 12.56 35.09
N SER A 127 -26.15 11.33 34.81
CA SER A 127 -27.01 10.25 34.34
C SER A 127 -27.97 9.80 35.43
N GLU A 128 -27.50 9.70 36.67
CA GLU A 128 -28.35 9.38 37.81
C GLU A 128 -29.38 10.48 38.04
N SER A 129 -28.99 11.76 37.99
CA SER A 129 -29.94 12.87 38.10
C SER A 129 -31.02 12.82 37.01
N LEU A 130 -30.65 12.61 35.74
CA LEU A 130 -31.64 12.49 34.67
C LEU A 130 -32.55 11.25 34.85
N GLY A 131 -31.98 10.11 35.23
CA GLY A 131 -32.74 8.89 35.55
C GLY A 131 -33.70 9.11 36.71
N GLU A 132 -33.26 9.83 37.74
CA GLU A 132 -34.06 10.16 38.92
C GLU A 132 -35.24 11.05 38.58
N MET A 133 -35.04 12.06 37.73
CA MET A 133 -36.13 12.91 37.25
C MET A 133 -37.20 12.08 36.52
N ILE A 134 -36.78 11.16 35.65
CA ILE A 134 -37.68 10.24 34.94
C ILE A 134 -38.46 9.39 35.95
N ARG A 135 -37.76 8.84 36.96
CA ARG A 135 -38.34 7.97 37.99
C ARG A 135 -39.34 8.70 38.87
N ARG A 136 -39.03 9.91 39.35
CA ARG A 136 -39.94 10.76 40.15
C ARG A 136 -41.17 11.17 39.34
N THR A 137 -41.00 11.46 38.05
CA THR A 137 -42.11 11.77 37.15
C THR A 137 -43.06 10.58 37.00
N ARG A 138 -42.50 9.39 36.75
CA ARG A 138 -43.24 8.12 36.70
C ARG A 138 -43.99 7.87 38.01
N ASP A 139 -43.30 7.93 39.14
CA ASP A 139 -43.86 7.63 40.47
C ASP A 139 -44.99 8.58 40.85
N THR A 140 -44.83 9.86 40.53
CA THR A 140 -45.86 10.88 40.74
C THR A 140 -47.12 10.56 39.93
N LEU A 141 -46.99 10.19 38.65
CA LEU A 141 -48.12 9.81 37.79
C LEU A 141 -48.81 8.53 38.27
N VAL A 142 -48.03 7.51 38.64
CA VAL A 142 -48.56 6.26 39.21
C VAL A 142 -49.32 6.54 40.51
N GLY A 143 -48.81 7.43 41.36
CA GLY A 143 -49.48 7.89 42.57
C GLY A 143 -50.83 8.59 42.32
N GLN A 144 -51.04 9.17 41.14
CA GLN A 144 -52.34 9.73 40.70
C GLN A 144 -53.24 8.70 40.00
N GLY A 145 -52.86 7.42 39.99
CA GLY A 145 -53.61 6.36 39.32
C GLY A 145 -53.38 6.28 37.80
N VAL A 146 -52.39 7.01 37.27
CA VAL A 146 -52.01 6.93 35.84
C VAL A 146 -50.97 5.83 35.66
N PHE A 147 -51.38 4.70 35.06
CA PHE A 147 -50.46 3.62 34.72
C PHE A 147 -49.46 4.06 33.65
N THR A 148 -48.18 4.19 34.03
CA THR A 148 -47.08 4.59 33.15
C THR A 148 -45.79 3.83 33.47
N THR A 149 -44.78 3.95 32.61
CA THR A 149 -43.44 3.34 32.75
C THR A 149 -42.36 4.39 32.49
N GLY A 150 -41.12 4.15 32.91
CA GLY A 150 -40.00 5.04 32.58
C GLY A 150 -39.83 5.24 31.06
N ASP A 151 -39.96 4.16 30.27
CA ASP A 151 -39.95 4.24 28.79
C ASP A 151 -41.04 5.18 28.24
N ARG A 152 -42.25 5.17 28.82
CA ARG A 152 -43.34 6.07 28.42
C ARG A 152 -43.07 7.52 28.80
N VAL A 153 -42.46 7.77 29.96
CA VAL A 153 -42.01 9.11 30.36
C VAL A 153 -40.99 9.65 29.36
N ILE A 154 -39.97 8.86 29.02
CA ILE A 154 -38.96 9.25 28.03
C ILE A 154 -39.60 9.50 26.66
N ASP A 155 -40.48 8.62 26.19
CA ASP A 155 -41.13 8.77 24.88
C ASP A 155 -42.04 10.02 24.80
N ALA A 156 -42.69 10.39 25.90
CA ALA A 156 -43.50 11.61 25.98
C ALA A 156 -42.62 12.87 25.99
N LEU A 157 -41.57 12.90 26.82
CA LEU A 157 -40.60 14.01 26.84
C LEU A 157 -39.89 14.16 25.50
N ALA A 158 -39.50 13.06 24.87
CA ALA A 158 -38.90 13.05 23.54
C ALA A 158 -39.83 13.58 22.45
N SER A 159 -41.15 13.35 22.60
CA SER A 159 -42.16 13.87 21.68
C SER A 159 -42.38 15.37 21.88
N ASP A 160 -42.31 15.83 23.13
CA ASP A 160 -42.38 17.23 23.49
C ASP A 160 -41.21 18.01 22.89
N ILE A 161 -39.99 17.65 23.24
CA ILE A 161 -38.78 18.37 22.80
C ILE A 161 -38.37 18.12 21.35
N ALA A 162 -39.14 17.36 20.57
CA ALA A 162 -38.83 17.06 19.17
C ALA A 162 -38.82 18.31 18.27
N ASP A 163 -39.56 19.35 18.65
CA ASP A 163 -39.58 20.66 17.98
C ASP A 163 -38.60 21.66 18.61
N GLY A 164 -37.85 21.24 19.63
CA GLY A 164 -36.89 22.08 20.36
C GLY A 164 -37.42 22.69 21.65
N HIS A 165 -38.69 22.49 22.01
CA HIS A 165 -39.31 23.13 23.17
C HIS A 165 -39.79 22.10 24.20
N LEU A 166 -39.56 22.39 25.49
CA LEU A 166 -40.14 21.64 26.60
C LEU A 166 -41.30 22.45 27.16
N ASP A 167 -42.43 22.44 26.46
CA ASP A 167 -43.60 23.28 26.76
C ASP A 167 -44.94 22.50 26.72
N GLY A 168 -44.88 21.17 26.77
CA GLY A 168 -46.06 20.31 26.72
C GLY A 168 -46.79 20.35 25.38
N LYS A 169 -46.18 20.93 24.33
CA LYS A 169 -46.67 20.97 22.95
C LYS A 169 -45.56 20.46 22.06
N GLY A 170 -45.79 19.32 21.42
CA GLY A 170 -44.83 18.79 20.47
C GLY A 170 -45.51 17.86 19.48
N VAL A 171 -44.77 16.87 19.02
CA VAL A 171 -45.31 15.89 18.06
C VAL A 171 -46.26 14.89 18.73
N ALA A 172 -46.87 14.01 17.93
CA ALA A 172 -47.76 12.98 18.46
C ALA A 172 -47.05 12.10 19.52
N GLY A 173 -47.63 12.08 20.73
CA GLY A 173 -47.07 11.40 21.90
C GLY A 173 -46.71 12.33 23.05
N THR A 174 -46.70 13.65 22.84
CA THR A 174 -46.57 14.65 23.91
C THR A 174 -47.71 14.54 24.91
N ASP A 175 -47.37 14.63 26.20
CA ASP A 175 -48.32 14.66 27.30
C ASP A 175 -48.01 15.89 28.18
N LYS A 176 -48.87 16.88 28.09
CA LYS A 176 -48.73 18.19 28.75
C LYS A 176 -48.53 18.07 30.27
N ARG A 177 -49.25 17.16 30.92
CA ARG A 177 -49.16 16.97 32.38
C ARG A 177 -47.84 16.30 32.74
N LEU A 178 -47.44 15.30 31.96
CA LEU A 178 -46.18 14.61 32.14
C LEU A 178 -44.98 15.56 31.99
N SER A 179 -44.98 16.42 30.96
CA SER A 179 -43.96 17.46 30.78
C SER A 179 -43.87 18.40 31.98
N ALA A 180 -45.02 18.87 32.49
CA ALA A 180 -45.06 19.75 33.65
C ALA A 180 -44.53 19.08 34.92
N ILE A 181 -44.90 17.81 35.16
CA ILE A 181 -44.36 17.04 36.30
C ILE A 181 -42.85 16.85 36.14
N ALA A 182 -42.36 16.56 34.94
CA ALA A 182 -40.93 16.40 34.67
C ALA A 182 -40.13 17.69 34.88
N ILE A 183 -40.68 18.84 34.49
CA ILE A 183 -40.10 20.16 34.75
C ILE A 183 -39.90 20.38 36.25
N VAL A 184 -40.95 20.22 37.05
CA VAL A 184 -40.88 20.47 38.49
C VAL A 184 -40.04 19.39 39.20
N SER A 185 -40.09 18.15 38.74
CA SER A 185 -39.21 17.07 39.21
C SER A 185 -37.74 17.38 38.89
N SER A 186 -37.45 17.97 37.73
CA SER A 186 -36.11 18.44 37.38
C SER A 186 -35.61 19.48 38.36
N ALA A 187 -36.45 20.45 38.76
CA ALA A 187 -36.09 21.48 39.75
C ALA A 187 -35.62 20.85 41.07
N GLN A 188 -36.40 19.88 41.59
CA GLN A 188 -36.08 19.18 42.83
C GLN A 188 -34.77 18.39 42.72
N VAL A 189 -34.63 17.60 41.65
CA VAL A 189 -33.44 16.79 41.39
C VAL A 189 -32.19 17.66 41.21
N LEU A 190 -32.29 18.79 40.51
CA LEU A 190 -31.17 19.70 40.28
C LEU A 190 -30.69 20.34 41.58
N VAL A 191 -31.61 20.84 42.42
CA VAL A 191 -31.24 21.44 43.72
C VAL A 191 -30.53 20.43 44.63
N GLU A 192 -31.00 19.18 44.64
CA GLU A 192 -30.33 18.11 45.38
C GLU A 192 -28.95 17.77 44.77
N SER A 193 -28.87 17.66 43.44
CA SER A 193 -27.64 17.29 42.71
C SER A 193 -26.54 18.36 42.80
N LEU A 194 -26.93 19.63 42.77
CA LEU A 194 -26.03 20.79 42.92
C LEU A 194 -25.22 20.74 44.23
N SER A 195 -25.82 20.21 45.30
CA SER A 195 -25.19 20.05 46.61
C SER A 195 -24.64 18.64 46.89
N ASN A 196 -24.61 17.77 45.87
CA ASN A 196 -24.25 16.35 46.00
C ASN A 196 -25.10 15.57 47.02
N ASN A 197 -26.38 15.90 47.12
CA ASN A 197 -27.34 15.30 48.05
C ASN A 197 -28.55 14.68 47.34
N LEU A 198 -28.35 14.18 46.11
CA LEU A 198 -29.41 13.53 45.34
C LEU A 198 -30.03 12.38 46.14
N LEU A 199 -31.34 12.44 46.35
CA LEU A 199 -32.07 11.40 47.07
C LEU A 199 -32.64 10.36 46.09
N VAL A 200 -32.26 9.10 46.26
CA VAL A 200 -32.80 7.95 45.50
C VAL A 200 -33.50 7.04 46.49
N GLY A 201 -34.82 6.83 46.30
CA GLY A 201 -35.63 6.08 47.28
C GLY A 201 -35.64 6.68 48.70
N GLY A 202 -35.32 7.96 48.85
CA GLY A 202 -35.20 8.66 50.14
C GLY A 202 -33.82 8.58 50.82
N LEU A 203 -32.84 7.92 50.19
CA LEU A 203 -31.46 7.84 50.67
C LEU A 203 -30.53 8.69 49.79
N ASN A 204 -29.51 9.31 50.37
CA ASN A 204 -28.51 10.05 49.61
C ASN A 204 -27.66 9.08 48.76
N ALA A 205 -27.66 9.27 47.45
CA ALA A 205 -27.01 8.38 46.49
C ALA A 205 -25.48 8.59 46.35
N ALA A 206 -24.91 9.66 46.92
CA ALA A 206 -23.51 10.03 46.67
C ALA A 206 -22.50 8.89 46.92
N ALA A 207 -22.62 8.21 48.06
CA ALA A 207 -21.71 7.10 48.40
C ALA A 207 -21.86 5.91 47.43
N ALA A 208 -23.10 5.56 47.06
CA ALA A 208 -23.36 4.47 46.12
C ALA A 208 -22.85 4.79 44.71
N LEU A 209 -22.95 6.06 44.28
CA LEU A 209 -22.38 6.52 43.02
C LEU A 209 -20.84 6.45 43.04
N ASP A 210 -20.19 6.90 44.11
CA ASP A 210 -18.73 6.82 44.27
C ASP A 210 -18.25 5.36 44.27
N ASP A 211 -18.96 4.48 44.98
CA ASP A 211 -18.68 3.03 44.99
C ASP A 211 -18.83 2.42 43.59
N SER A 212 -19.85 2.83 42.83
CA SER A 212 -20.04 2.38 41.45
C SER A 212 -18.91 2.82 40.52
N ILE A 213 -18.42 4.06 40.68
CA ILE A 213 -17.31 4.61 39.90
C ILE A 213 -16.02 3.83 40.19
N LEU A 214 -15.73 3.58 41.47
CA LEU A 214 -14.57 2.78 41.88
C LEU A 214 -14.68 1.32 41.42
N PHE A 215 -15.88 0.77 41.35
CA PHE A 215 -16.10 -0.59 40.86
C PHE A 215 -15.79 -0.72 39.37
N VAL A 216 -16.32 0.18 38.53
CA VAL A 216 -16.10 0.12 37.08
C VAL A 216 -14.74 0.68 36.67
N GLN A 217 -14.18 1.60 37.46
CA GLN A 217 -12.91 2.23 37.19
C GLN A 217 -12.08 2.43 38.49
N PRO A 218 -11.40 1.38 38.97
CA PRO A 218 -10.69 1.39 40.25
C PRO A 218 -9.52 2.39 40.34
N SER A 219 -9.06 2.91 39.21
CA SER A 219 -7.96 3.89 39.14
C SER A 219 -8.42 5.34 39.34
N THR A 220 -9.71 5.60 39.55
CA THR A 220 -10.25 6.95 39.73
C THR A 220 -9.80 7.51 41.09
N PRO A 221 -9.11 8.66 41.14
CA PRO A 221 -8.68 9.27 42.40
C PRO A 221 -9.87 9.63 43.31
N LEU A 222 -9.71 9.50 44.63
CA LEU A 222 -10.77 9.84 45.60
C LEU A 222 -11.18 11.32 45.56
N ASP A 223 -10.27 12.22 45.16
CA ASP A 223 -10.53 13.64 44.96
C ASP A 223 -11.19 13.95 43.60
N ALA A 224 -11.40 12.95 42.74
CA ALA A 224 -12.09 13.02 41.46
C ALA A 224 -13.50 12.38 41.49
N MET A 225 -14.08 12.18 42.67
CA MET A 225 -15.39 11.54 42.89
C MET A 225 -16.58 12.52 42.74
N THR A 226 -17.82 12.08 42.96
CA THR A 226 -19.03 12.90 42.72
C THR A 226 -19.04 14.23 43.47
N ALA A 227 -18.40 14.28 44.64
CA ALA A 227 -18.25 15.47 45.46
C ALA A 227 -17.34 16.55 44.86
N SER A 228 -16.50 16.21 43.87
CA SER A 228 -15.64 17.19 43.17
C SER A 228 -16.16 17.61 41.80
N VAL A 229 -17.29 17.05 41.35
CA VAL A 229 -17.98 17.49 40.13
C VAL A 229 -18.53 18.90 40.35
N ARG A 230 -17.84 19.88 39.75
CA ARG A 230 -18.16 21.30 39.86
C ARG A 230 -19.44 21.66 39.11
N VAL A 231 -20.16 22.66 39.61
CA VAL A 231 -21.38 23.18 38.99
C VAL A 231 -21.06 23.89 37.69
N SER A 232 -21.53 23.34 36.56
CA SER A 232 -21.47 24.00 35.25
C SER A 232 -22.49 25.14 35.14
N ALA A 233 -22.24 26.12 34.26
CA ALA A 233 -23.18 27.20 33.99
C ALA A 233 -24.54 26.68 33.53
N GLU A 234 -24.52 25.67 32.66
CA GLU A 234 -25.72 25.06 32.08
C GLU A 234 -26.59 24.36 33.12
N MET A 235 -25.98 23.73 34.13
CA MET A 235 -26.69 23.09 35.24
C MET A 235 -27.34 24.12 36.16
N LEU A 236 -26.65 25.24 36.42
CA LEU A 236 -27.17 26.31 37.25
C LEU A 236 -28.34 27.03 36.56
N GLU A 237 -28.18 27.35 35.27
CA GLU A 237 -29.24 27.93 34.44
C GLU A 237 -30.45 27.00 34.37
N GLN A 238 -30.25 25.70 34.14
CA GLN A 238 -31.33 24.73 34.17
C GLN A 238 -32.03 24.70 35.54
N ALA A 239 -31.28 24.76 36.65
CA ALA A 239 -31.87 24.76 37.99
C ALA A 239 -32.73 26.02 38.22
N GLN A 240 -32.24 27.19 37.83
CA GLN A 240 -32.95 28.47 37.93
C GLN A 240 -34.27 28.42 37.14
N VAL A 241 -34.21 28.02 35.86
CA VAL A 241 -35.40 27.95 35.00
C VAL A 241 -36.44 26.97 35.56
N MET A 242 -36.02 25.79 36.02
CA MET A 242 -36.94 24.77 36.52
C MET A 242 -37.54 25.17 37.89
N VAL A 243 -36.77 25.84 38.77
CA VAL A 243 -37.29 26.39 40.03
C VAL A 243 -38.24 27.55 39.78
N ASP A 244 -37.98 28.39 38.78
CA ASP A 244 -38.90 29.46 38.40
C ASP A 244 -40.22 28.93 37.84
N ALA A 245 -40.17 27.86 37.05
CA ALA A 245 -41.37 27.17 36.59
C ALA A 245 -42.16 26.55 37.76
N ALA A 246 -41.48 25.95 38.75
CA ALA A 246 -42.11 25.46 39.97
C ALA A 246 -42.75 26.60 40.79
N ARG A 247 -42.07 27.75 40.85
CA ARG A 247 -42.53 28.96 41.54
C ARG A 247 -43.77 29.58 40.90
N ALA A 248 -43.92 29.48 39.58
CA ALA A 248 -45.07 30.00 38.85
C ALA A 248 -46.41 29.37 39.29
N VAL A 249 -46.37 28.14 39.79
CA VAL A 249 -47.57 27.40 40.26
C VAL A 249 -47.65 27.22 41.76
N ALA A 250 -46.53 27.23 42.47
CA ALA A 250 -46.47 27.07 43.92
C ALA A 250 -45.67 28.22 44.58
N PRO A 251 -46.12 29.49 44.45
CA PRO A 251 -45.40 30.62 45.00
C PRO A 251 -45.39 30.55 46.54
N SER A 252 -44.21 30.68 47.13
CA SER A 252 -44.03 30.75 48.58
C SER A 252 -42.72 31.46 48.91
N VAL A 253 -42.63 32.01 50.12
CA VAL A 253 -41.39 32.64 50.63
C VAL A 253 -40.20 31.66 50.59
N ALA A 254 -40.48 30.37 50.83
CA ALA A 254 -39.46 29.34 50.74
C ALA A 254 -38.98 29.14 49.30
N MET A 255 -39.87 29.19 48.31
CA MET A 255 -39.50 29.11 46.90
C MET A 255 -38.68 30.33 46.45
N ASP A 256 -39.05 31.53 46.90
CA ASP A 256 -38.28 32.76 46.63
C ASP A 256 -36.87 32.69 47.24
N THR A 257 -36.74 32.08 48.42
CA THR A 257 -35.44 31.87 49.07
C THR A 257 -34.57 30.89 48.26
N ILE A 258 -35.16 29.83 47.70
CA ILE A 258 -34.44 28.87 46.85
C ILE A 258 -33.98 29.55 45.55
N ALA A 259 -34.88 30.29 44.88
CA ALA A 259 -34.55 31.01 43.65
C ALA A 259 -33.44 32.05 43.88
N ALA A 260 -33.56 32.87 44.93
CA ALA A 260 -32.53 33.86 45.28
C ALA A 260 -31.20 33.20 45.65
N ALA A 261 -31.22 32.03 46.32
CA ALA A 261 -30.00 31.29 46.62
C ALA A 261 -29.31 30.79 45.34
N LEU A 262 -30.06 30.26 44.37
CA LEU A 262 -29.51 29.83 43.06
C LEU A 262 -28.80 30.98 42.33
N ASP A 263 -29.38 32.18 42.33
CA ASP A 263 -28.79 33.38 41.68
C ASP A 263 -27.45 33.81 42.28
N THR A 264 -27.15 33.40 43.51
CA THR A 264 -25.90 33.75 44.19
C THR A 264 -24.80 32.70 44.03
N ILE A 265 -25.10 31.52 43.50
CA ILE A 265 -24.12 30.44 43.35
C ILE A 265 -23.14 30.81 42.22
N PRO A 266 -21.83 30.90 42.49
CA PRO A 266 -20.85 31.06 41.42
C PRO A 266 -20.79 29.81 40.54
N VAL A 267 -20.74 30.00 39.22
CA VAL A 267 -20.35 28.93 38.29
C VAL A 267 -19.00 28.35 38.72
N ASN A 268 -18.83 27.04 38.52
CA ASN A 268 -17.65 26.27 38.89
C ASN A 268 -17.45 26.05 40.41
N SER A 269 -18.46 26.34 41.23
CA SER A 269 -18.45 26.03 42.67
C SER A 269 -18.38 24.52 42.94
N LEU A 270 -17.76 24.15 44.07
CA LEU A 270 -17.84 22.78 44.55
C LEU A 270 -19.20 22.54 45.20
N PRO A 271 -19.74 21.31 45.14
CA PRO A 271 -20.99 20.96 45.81
C PRO A 271 -21.02 21.30 47.31
N ALA A 272 -19.88 21.21 47.99
CA ALA A 272 -19.76 21.60 49.40
C ALA A 272 -20.00 23.10 49.62
N ASP A 273 -19.49 23.96 48.74
CA ASP A 273 -19.73 25.41 48.80
C ASP A 273 -21.20 25.71 48.52
N VAL A 274 -21.76 25.03 47.53
CA VAL A 274 -23.18 25.15 47.15
C VAL A 274 -24.10 24.74 48.29
N ALA A 275 -23.76 23.72 49.06
CA ALA A 275 -24.52 23.28 50.23
C ALA A 275 -24.57 24.33 51.36
N THR A 276 -23.67 25.32 51.36
CA THR A 276 -23.71 26.45 52.31
C THR A 276 -24.66 27.58 51.87
N ILE A 277 -25.00 27.62 50.57
CA ILE A 277 -25.86 28.64 49.96
C ILE A 277 -27.29 28.10 49.81
N LEU A 278 -27.45 26.88 49.28
CA LEU A 278 -28.75 26.27 49.05
C LEU A 278 -29.27 25.55 50.30
N PRO A 279 -30.51 25.84 50.74
CA PRO A 279 -31.14 25.12 51.82
C PRO A 279 -31.69 23.77 51.33
N SER A 280 -30.83 22.90 50.80
CA SER A 280 -31.20 21.68 50.04
C SER A 280 -32.16 20.73 50.77
N SER A 281 -32.00 20.57 52.09
CA SER A 281 -32.85 19.70 52.91
C SER A 281 -34.30 20.20 53.03
N THR A 282 -34.53 21.51 53.08
CA THR A 282 -35.89 22.08 53.06
C THR A 282 -36.38 22.33 51.64
N ALA A 283 -35.47 22.67 50.72
CA ALA A 283 -35.78 22.94 49.31
C ALA A 283 -36.41 21.73 48.62
N SER A 284 -35.92 20.52 48.88
CA SER A 284 -36.52 19.29 48.33
C SER A 284 -37.99 19.14 48.75
N SER A 285 -38.32 19.38 50.03
CA SER A 285 -39.70 19.30 50.52
C SER A 285 -40.63 20.39 49.93
N VAL A 286 -40.09 21.60 49.72
CA VAL A 286 -40.82 22.72 49.10
C VAL A 286 -41.15 22.42 47.64
N LEU A 287 -40.17 21.88 46.89
CA LEU A 287 -40.36 21.49 45.49
C LEU A 287 -41.28 20.26 45.36
N GLN A 288 -41.33 19.37 46.36
CA GLN A 288 -42.29 18.26 46.39
C GLN A 288 -43.75 18.73 46.40
N ALA A 289 -44.04 19.86 47.06
CA ALA A 289 -45.38 20.45 47.03
C ALA A 289 -45.74 20.94 45.61
N ALA A 290 -44.79 21.57 44.91
CA ALA A 290 -44.97 21.99 43.53
C ALA A 290 -45.19 20.79 42.58
N ILE A 291 -44.49 19.66 42.80
CA ILE A 291 -44.69 18.42 42.03
C ILE A 291 -46.13 17.90 42.21
N THR A 292 -46.64 17.94 43.44
CA THR A 292 -48.02 17.54 43.76
C THR A 292 -49.04 18.44 43.05
N MET A 293 -48.76 19.75 42.99
CA MET A 293 -49.59 20.71 42.23
C MET A 293 -49.54 20.46 40.73
N ALA A 294 -48.38 20.16 40.14
CA ALA A 294 -48.28 19.78 38.72
C ALA A 294 -49.06 18.48 38.44
N ALA A 295 -49.03 17.53 39.37
CA ALA A 295 -49.72 16.25 39.24
C ALA A 295 -51.25 16.40 39.25
N THR A 296 -51.79 17.33 40.04
CA THR A 296 -53.23 17.50 40.28
C THR A 296 -53.86 18.74 39.63
N GLY A 297 -53.04 19.67 39.12
CA GLY A 297 -53.46 20.96 38.58
C GLY A 297 -54.30 20.86 37.30
N GLY A 298 -55.06 21.90 36.99
CA GLY A 298 -55.82 22.03 35.76
C GLY A 298 -54.96 22.50 34.58
N ASP A 299 -55.59 22.74 33.43
CA ASP A 299 -54.87 23.15 32.22
C ASP A 299 -54.10 24.46 32.39
N ALA A 300 -54.61 25.40 33.19
CA ALA A 300 -53.98 26.69 33.43
C ALA A 300 -52.67 26.55 34.22
N GLU A 301 -52.66 25.73 35.27
CA GLU A 301 -51.44 25.46 36.04
C GLU A 301 -50.40 24.72 35.20
N LEU A 302 -50.84 23.73 34.43
CA LEU A 302 -49.96 23.01 33.51
C LEU A 302 -49.37 23.91 32.42
N ASP A 303 -50.18 24.80 31.83
CA ASP A 303 -49.72 25.79 30.86
C ASP A 303 -48.73 26.77 31.49
N ALA A 304 -48.93 27.18 32.74
CA ALA A 304 -48.01 28.09 33.44
C ALA A 304 -46.61 27.47 33.63
N ILE A 305 -46.54 26.21 34.08
CA ILE A 305 -45.26 25.49 34.25
C ILE A 305 -44.56 25.36 32.90
N ASN A 306 -45.28 24.82 31.92
CA ASN A 306 -44.74 24.52 30.60
C ASN A 306 -44.33 25.80 29.85
N TYR A 307 -45.11 26.88 29.97
CA TYR A 307 -44.78 28.17 29.37
C TYR A 307 -43.55 28.82 30.03
N ALA A 308 -43.39 28.71 31.35
CA ALA A 308 -42.23 29.30 32.04
C ALA A 308 -40.91 28.72 31.50
N VAL A 309 -40.83 27.40 31.31
CA VAL A 309 -39.67 26.75 30.70
C VAL A 309 -39.60 27.02 29.19
N GLY A 310 -40.71 26.85 28.48
CA GLY A 310 -40.79 27.09 27.04
C GLY A 310 -40.32 28.49 26.64
N SER A 311 -40.68 29.51 27.42
CA SER A 311 -40.29 30.91 27.23
C SER A 311 -38.82 31.21 27.61
N SER A 312 -38.29 30.55 28.64
CA SER A 312 -36.89 30.74 29.09
C SER A 312 -35.88 30.11 28.13
N TYR A 313 -36.28 29.01 27.48
CA TYR A 313 -35.53 28.37 26.40
C TYR A 313 -35.98 28.81 25.00
N ASN A 314 -36.90 29.77 24.93
CA ASN A 314 -37.23 30.53 23.73
C ASN A 314 -36.52 31.88 23.85
N PRO A 315 -35.25 31.98 23.44
CA PRO A 315 -34.83 33.29 23.00
C PRO A 315 -35.83 33.67 21.91
N ALA A 316 -36.38 34.88 21.95
CA ALA A 316 -36.59 35.55 20.68
C ALA A 316 -35.26 35.38 19.96
N VAL A 317 -35.21 34.49 18.96
CA VAL A 317 -33.97 34.12 18.28
C VAL A 317 -33.32 35.45 17.95
N ALA A 318 -32.24 35.80 18.65
CA ALA A 318 -31.32 36.78 18.12
C ALA A 318 -30.99 36.16 16.77
N ALA A 319 -31.52 36.75 15.70
CA ALA A 319 -31.39 36.18 14.38
C ALA A 319 -29.92 35.81 14.22
N ASN A 320 -29.63 34.52 14.01
CA ASN A 320 -28.28 34.00 13.99
C ASN A 320 -27.38 34.98 13.22
N THR A 321 -26.36 35.51 13.87
CA THR A 321 -25.52 36.52 13.27
C THR A 321 -24.53 35.80 12.38
N ALA A 322 -24.62 36.00 11.06
CA ALA A 322 -23.71 35.32 10.15
C ALA A 322 -22.25 35.57 10.52
N PRO A 323 -21.39 34.54 10.41
CA PRO A 323 -19.98 34.69 10.74
C PRO A 323 -19.37 35.76 9.86
N THR A 324 -18.47 36.56 10.42
CA THR A 324 -17.64 37.48 9.65
C THR A 324 -16.44 36.72 9.09
N LEU A 325 -16.08 36.99 7.84
CA LEU A 325 -14.92 36.39 7.16
C LEU A 325 -14.09 37.48 6.50
N SER A 326 -12.79 37.51 6.79
CA SER A 326 -11.86 38.53 6.28
C SER A 326 -10.51 37.94 5.89
N GLY A 327 -9.75 38.69 5.09
CA GLY A 327 -8.43 38.29 4.60
C GLY A 327 -8.26 38.56 3.10
N SER A 328 -7.03 38.82 2.68
CA SER A 328 -6.69 39.11 1.29
C SER A 328 -5.66 38.09 0.79
N PRO A 329 -6.07 37.11 -0.04
CA PRO A 329 -5.12 36.16 -0.62
C PRO A 329 -4.19 36.85 -1.61
N SER A 330 -2.95 36.37 -1.72
CA SER A 330 -2.12 36.74 -2.88
C SER A 330 -2.75 36.18 -4.15
N THR A 331 -2.73 36.99 -5.21
CA THR A 331 -3.35 36.67 -6.51
C THR A 331 -2.38 36.04 -7.49
N SER A 332 -1.13 35.83 -7.08
CA SER A 332 -0.10 35.18 -7.89
C SER A 332 0.86 34.36 -7.04
N VAL A 333 1.38 33.30 -7.62
CA VAL A 333 2.47 32.48 -7.07
C VAL A 333 3.30 31.94 -8.24
N ALA A 334 4.61 31.81 -8.08
CA ALA A 334 5.41 31.10 -9.05
C ALA A 334 5.08 29.61 -9.00
N GLU A 335 5.21 28.89 -10.11
CA GLU A 335 5.33 27.43 -10.01
C GLU A 335 6.55 27.06 -9.14
N ASP A 336 6.51 25.88 -8.52
CA ASP A 336 7.47 25.37 -7.53
C ASP A 336 7.61 26.18 -6.23
N ALA A 337 6.93 27.31 -6.09
CA ALA A 337 6.85 28.10 -4.86
C ALA A 337 5.64 27.72 -4.00
N ALA A 338 5.84 27.61 -2.69
CA ALA A 338 4.74 27.31 -1.76
C ALA A 338 3.74 28.47 -1.65
N TYR A 339 2.45 28.16 -1.83
CA TYR A 339 1.32 29.04 -1.57
C TYR A 339 0.65 28.69 -0.24
N SER A 340 0.27 29.70 0.53
CA SER A 340 -0.52 29.54 1.75
C SER A 340 -1.34 30.78 2.04
N PHE A 341 -2.65 30.61 2.16
CA PHE A 341 -3.58 31.63 2.60
C PHE A 341 -4.56 31.04 3.62
N ALA A 342 -4.76 31.72 4.75
CA ALA A 342 -5.78 31.37 5.73
C ALA A 342 -6.60 32.64 6.04
N PRO A 343 -7.93 32.62 5.87
CA PRO A 343 -8.77 33.74 6.25
C PRO A 343 -8.96 33.79 7.78
N VAL A 344 -9.34 34.96 8.27
CA VAL A 344 -9.74 35.17 9.67
C VAL A 344 -11.26 35.20 9.72
N ALA A 345 -11.86 34.35 10.55
CA ALA A 345 -13.29 34.37 10.79
C ALA A 345 -13.59 34.61 12.26
N PHE A 346 -14.75 35.23 12.51
CA PHE A 346 -15.28 35.44 13.85
C PHE A 346 -16.80 35.30 13.80
N ASP A 347 -17.32 34.54 14.76
CA ASP A 347 -18.74 34.36 14.97
C ASP A 347 -19.17 35.07 16.25
N ALA A 348 -20.20 35.90 16.17
CA ALA A 348 -20.63 36.71 17.32
C ALA A 348 -21.38 35.87 18.36
N ASP A 349 -21.98 34.76 17.95
CA ASP A 349 -22.76 33.85 18.77
C ASP A 349 -21.89 32.71 19.34
N GLY A 350 -20.67 32.56 18.81
CA GLY A 350 -19.68 31.58 19.27
C GLY A 350 -19.84 30.21 18.63
N ASP A 351 -20.57 30.13 17.52
CA ASP A 351 -20.89 28.88 16.85
C ASP A 351 -19.66 28.24 16.17
N ALA A 352 -19.74 26.92 16.00
CA ALA A 352 -18.67 26.15 15.36
C ALA A 352 -18.62 26.44 13.86
N LEU A 353 -17.46 26.90 13.37
CA LEU A 353 -17.29 27.31 11.99
C LEU A 353 -16.83 26.18 11.07
N ILE A 354 -17.49 26.06 9.92
CA ILE A 354 -17.18 25.12 8.84
C ILE A 354 -16.85 25.92 7.58
N TYR A 355 -15.65 25.70 7.06
CA TYR A 355 -15.17 26.37 5.85
C TYR A 355 -15.41 25.52 4.60
N SER A 356 -15.74 26.19 3.50
CA SER A 356 -15.89 25.59 2.18
C SER A 356 -15.17 26.44 1.12
N ILE A 357 -14.88 25.83 -0.02
CA ILE A 357 -14.21 26.50 -1.13
C ILE A 357 -14.84 26.07 -2.46
N VAL A 358 -15.07 27.05 -3.34
CA VAL A 358 -15.51 26.86 -4.72
C VAL A 358 -14.35 27.23 -5.66
N ASN A 359 -14.23 26.50 -6.77
CA ASN A 359 -13.17 26.65 -7.77
C ASN A 359 -11.75 26.55 -7.20
N ARG A 360 -11.54 25.66 -6.21
CA ARG A 360 -10.21 25.39 -5.65
C ARG A 360 -9.25 24.96 -6.78
N PRO A 361 -8.04 25.54 -6.87
CA PRO A 361 -7.00 25.07 -7.77
C PRO A 361 -6.72 23.58 -7.56
N SER A 362 -6.57 22.80 -8.64
CA SER A 362 -6.42 21.34 -8.55
C SER A 362 -5.17 20.90 -7.77
N TRP A 363 -4.11 21.71 -7.78
CA TRP A 363 -2.87 21.49 -7.06
C TRP A 363 -2.94 21.87 -5.57
N ALA A 364 -3.96 22.63 -5.16
CA ALA A 364 -4.08 23.15 -3.81
C ALA A 364 -4.92 22.25 -2.90
N THR A 365 -4.53 22.21 -1.63
CA THR A 365 -5.26 21.59 -0.52
C THR A 365 -6.04 22.63 0.24
N PHE A 366 -7.19 22.25 0.81
CA PHE A 366 -8.04 23.14 1.60
C PHE A 366 -8.44 22.48 2.92
N ASN A 367 -8.19 23.16 4.03
CA ASN A 367 -8.58 22.71 5.36
C ASN A 367 -9.97 23.29 5.71
N THR A 368 -10.97 22.42 5.83
CA THR A 368 -12.37 22.82 6.11
C THR A 368 -12.61 23.27 7.55
N THR A 369 -11.65 23.08 8.46
CA THR A 369 -11.72 23.55 9.85
C THR A 369 -11.08 24.92 10.03
N THR A 370 -10.05 25.25 9.24
CA THR A 370 -9.31 26.51 9.39
C THR A 370 -9.43 27.46 8.20
N GLY A 371 -10.11 27.03 7.12
CA GLY A 371 -10.21 27.78 5.87
C GLY A 371 -8.90 27.91 5.08
N ARG A 372 -7.84 27.20 5.49
CA ARG A 372 -6.50 27.37 4.90
C ARG A 372 -6.42 26.71 3.52
N LEU A 373 -6.12 27.52 2.49
CA LEU A 373 -5.75 27.10 1.14
C LEU A 373 -4.22 27.06 1.02
N SER A 374 -3.65 25.90 0.72
CA SER A 374 -2.19 25.77 0.61
C SER A 374 -1.74 24.69 -0.39
N GLY A 375 -0.56 24.85 -0.98
CA GLY A 375 0.03 23.87 -1.87
C GLY A 375 1.23 24.44 -2.63
N THR A 376 1.87 23.62 -3.46
CA THR A 376 2.95 24.04 -4.36
C THR A 376 2.52 23.66 -5.78
N PRO A 377 2.23 24.63 -6.66
CA PRO A 377 1.93 24.34 -8.06
C PRO A 377 3.18 23.88 -8.81
N THR A 378 2.98 23.13 -9.90
CA THR A 378 4.04 22.68 -10.83
C THR A 378 3.87 23.36 -12.19
N ASN A 379 4.77 23.16 -13.17
CA ASN A 379 4.61 23.73 -14.53
C ASN A 379 3.27 23.35 -15.19
N ALA A 380 2.74 22.15 -14.89
CA ALA A 380 1.43 21.71 -15.38
C ALA A 380 0.25 22.55 -14.83
N ASN A 381 0.52 23.41 -13.84
CA ASN A 381 -0.47 24.27 -13.20
C ASN A 381 -0.32 25.73 -13.57
N VAL A 382 0.66 26.09 -14.41
CA VAL A 382 0.86 27.44 -14.94
C VAL A 382 -0.41 27.90 -15.66
N GLY A 383 -0.83 29.12 -15.35
CA GLY A 383 -2.11 29.68 -15.79
C GLY A 383 -2.93 30.20 -14.62
N THR A 384 -4.18 30.59 -14.89
CA THR A 384 -5.04 31.25 -13.90
C THR A 384 -6.21 30.36 -13.51
N THR A 385 -6.37 30.11 -12.22
CA THR A 385 -7.63 29.61 -11.66
C THR A 385 -8.50 30.81 -11.27
N SER A 386 -9.65 30.95 -11.90
CA SER A 386 -10.54 32.09 -11.72
C SER A 386 -11.70 31.80 -10.77
N SER A 387 -12.25 32.87 -10.17
CA SER A 387 -13.46 32.83 -9.36
C SER A 387 -13.38 31.88 -8.16
N ILE A 388 -12.23 31.88 -7.47
CA ILE A 388 -12.04 31.15 -6.22
C ILE A 388 -12.84 31.87 -5.13
N VAL A 389 -13.71 31.14 -4.44
CA VAL A 389 -14.52 31.69 -3.34
C VAL A 389 -14.33 30.82 -2.10
N ILE A 390 -13.83 31.40 -1.02
CA ILE A 390 -13.77 30.75 0.29
C ILE A 390 -14.95 31.27 1.12
N SER A 391 -15.71 30.36 1.69
CA SER A 391 -16.87 30.66 2.54
C SER A 391 -16.73 29.99 3.89
N VAL A 392 -17.40 30.55 4.89
CA VAL A 392 -17.53 30.01 6.25
C VAL A 392 -19.00 29.98 6.64
N SER A 393 -19.43 28.93 7.34
CA SER A 393 -20.79 28.77 7.84
C SER A 393 -20.76 28.28 9.29
N ASP A 394 -21.71 28.77 10.08
CA ASP A 394 -22.03 28.32 11.45
C ASP A 394 -23.02 27.13 11.46
N GLY A 395 -23.45 26.66 10.28
CA GLY A 395 -24.46 25.62 10.13
C GLY A 395 -25.89 26.13 9.86
N THR A 396 -26.12 27.45 9.95
CA THR A 396 -27.41 28.09 9.62
C THR A 396 -27.27 29.11 8.48
N VAL A 397 -26.26 29.97 8.52
CA VAL A 397 -25.97 31.01 7.52
C VAL A 397 -24.48 30.98 7.16
N SER A 398 -24.10 31.75 6.14
CA SER A 398 -22.74 31.74 5.62
C SER A 398 -22.26 33.11 5.19
N ALA A 399 -20.96 33.36 5.31
CA ALA A 399 -20.27 34.48 4.68
C ALA A 399 -19.16 34.01 3.75
N SER A 400 -18.86 34.83 2.75
CA SER A 400 -17.85 34.53 1.73
C SER A 400 -16.89 35.70 1.55
N LEU A 401 -15.63 35.40 1.27
CA LEU A 401 -14.72 36.40 0.72
C LEU A 401 -15.15 36.78 -0.71
N PRO A 402 -14.78 37.99 -1.18
CA PRO A 402 -14.87 38.31 -2.60
C PRO A 402 -14.16 37.25 -3.44
N ALA A 403 -14.75 36.92 -4.59
CA ALA A 403 -14.12 36.02 -5.54
C ALA A 403 -12.77 36.59 -5.99
N PHE A 404 -11.74 35.75 -6.02
CA PHE A 404 -10.41 36.14 -6.47
C PHE A 404 -9.87 35.16 -7.52
N ASN A 405 -8.86 35.61 -8.25
CA ASN A 405 -8.13 34.80 -9.21
C ASN A 405 -6.74 34.51 -8.66
N LEU A 406 -6.25 33.30 -8.87
CA LEU A 406 -4.88 32.91 -8.56
C LEU A 406 -4.15 32.52 -9.83
N THR A 407 -3.15 33.31 -10.19
CA THR A 407 -2.30 33.07 -11.36
C THR A 407 -1.02 32.38 -10.92
N VAL A 408 -0.79 31.17 -11.42
CA VAL A 408 0.49 30.49 -11.35
C VAL A 408 1.36 31.02 -12.49
N THR A 409 2.44 31.71 -12.16
CA THR A 409 3.40 32.24 -13.13
C THR A 409 4.52 31.23 -13.39
N ASN A 410 4.89 31.05 -14.66
CA ASN A 410 6.01 30.21 -15.04
C ASN A 410 7.34 30.80 -14.55
N THR A 411 8.16 30.02 -13.86
CA THR A 411 9.61 30.26 -13.72
C THR A 411 10.32 29.32 -14.71
N ASN A 412 11.52 29.69 -15.14
CA ASN A 412 12.24 28.84 -16.09
C ASN A 412 12.92 27.67 -15.37
N ASP A 413 12.65 26.45 -15.83
CA ASP A 413 13.30 25.22 -15.41
C ASP A 413 14.43 24.83 -16.35
N ALA A 414 15.47 24.18 -15.82
CA ALA A 414 16.54 23.68 -16.69
C ALA A 414 16.07 22.45 -17.50
N PRO A 415 16.49 22.31 -18.77
CA PRO A 415 16.17 21.12 -19.54
C PRO A 415 16.83 19.88 -18.95
N THR A 416 16.20 18.73 -19.16
CA THR A 416 16.77 17.42 -18.83
C THR A 416 17.33 16.74 -20.08
N ILE A 417 18.43 15.99 -19.97
CA ILE A 417 19.04 15.24 -21.08
C ILE A 417 19.47 13.84 -20.63
N SER A 418 19.24 12.85 -21.49
CA SER A 418 19.54 11.44 -21.24
C SER A 418 19.95 10.70 -22.52
N GLY A 419 20.57 9.54 -22.34
CA GLY A 419 21.04 8.67 -23.43
C GLY A 419 22.44 8.12 -23.17
N THR A 420 22.75 6.97 -23.77
CA THR A 420 24.04 6.31 -23.63
C THR A 420 24.66 6.08 -25.02
N PRO A 421 25.73 6.82 -25.39
CA PRO A 421 26.39 6.64 -26.67
C PRO A 421 27.19 5.33 -26.69
N ALA A 422 27.30 4.72 -27.87
CA ALA A 422 28.30 3.67 -28.09
C ALA A 422 29.71 4.28 -27.99
N THR A 423 30.63 3.59 -27.33
CA THR A 423 31.99 4.08 -27.06
C THR A 423 33.02 3.59 -28.08
N SER A 424 32.59 2.82 -29.09
CA SER A 424 33.46 2.36 -30.18
C SER A 424 32.73 2.25 -31.52
N VAL A 425 33.47 2.42 -32.61
CA VAL A 425 33.01 2.16 -33.99
C VAL A 425 34.18 1.68 -34.84
N THR A 426 33.94 0.81 -35.82
CA THR A 426 34.98 0.35 -36.75
C THR A 426 35.01 1.24 -37.99
N VAL A 427 36.19 1.43 -38.58
CA VAL A 427 36.36 2.11 -39.87
C VAL A 427 35.33 1.61 -40.90
N GLY A 428 34.68 2.52 -41.63
CA GLY A 428 33.67 2.21 -42.65
C GLY A 428 32.27 1.92 -42.10
N SER A 429 32.08 1.75 -40.79
CA SER A 429 30.77 1.56 -40.17
C SER A 429 30.12 2.89 -39.78
N ALA A 430 28.83 3.05 -40.03
CA ALA A 430 28.11 4.26 -39.64
C ALA A 430 27.93 4.33 -38.10
N TYR A 431 28.27 5.47 -37.52
CA TYR A 431 27.98 5.84 -36.14
C TYR A 431 26.78 6.78 -36.08
N SER A 432 25.89 6.59 -35.12
CA SER A 432 24.77 7.49 -34.85
C SER A 432 24.36 7.40 -33.38
N PHE A 433 24.38 8.54 -32.68
CA PHE A 433 23.84 8.68 -31.33
C PHE A 433 22.98 9.94 -31.27
N GLN A 434 21.79 9.84 -30.71
CA GLN A 434 20.91 10.98 -30.46
C GLN A 434 20.43 10.91 -29.00
N PRO A 435 20.70 11.94 -28.18
CA PRO A 435 20.17 12.00 -26.82
C PRO A 435 18.67 12.30 -26.83
N THR A 436 17.98 11.94 -25.75
CA THR A 436 16.62 12.39 -25.47
C THR A 436 16.68 13.55 -24.50
N ALA A 437 16.03 14.66 -24.80
CA ALA A 437 15.90 15.80 -23.89
C ALA A 437 14.46 16.26 -23.80
N ALA A 438 14.11 16.87 -22.67
CA ALA A 438 12.80 17.45 -22.43
C ALA A 438 12.93 18.64 -21.48
N ASP A 439 12.02 19.59 -21.64
CA ASP A 439 11.88 20.74 -20.75
C ASP A 439 10.52 20.70 -20.06
N ALA A 440 10.46 21.12 -18.80
CA ALA A 440 9.20 21.19 -18.06
C ALA A 440 8.35 22.38 -18.53
N ASP A 441 8.99 23.42 -19.07
CA ASP A 441 8.34 24.62 -19.56
C ASP A 441 7.70 24.43 -20.92
N ALA A 442 6.39 24.69 -20.97
CA ALA A 442 5.62 24.51 -22.18
C ALA A 442 6.05 25.50 -23.27
N GLY A 443 6.39 24.97 -24.46
CA GLY A 443 6.78 25.77 -25.62
C GLY A 443 8.27 26.13 -25.67
N THR A 444 9.08 25.63 -24.73
CA THR A 444 10.52 25.81 -24.74
C THR A 444 11.17 25.17 -25.97
N THR A 445 12.05 25.92 -26.63
CA THR A 445 12.82 25.45 -27.77
C THR A 445 14.20 25.00 -27.30
N LEU A 446 14.50 23.71 -27.47
CA LEU A 446 15.78 23.14 -27.08
C LEU A 446 16.84 23.29 -28.17
N THR A 447 18.03 23.73 -27.76
CA THR A 447 19.23 23.83 -28.59
C THR A 447 20.33 22.97 -27.99
N TYR A 448 21.05 22.25 -28.85
CA TYR A 448 22.09 21.32 -28.44
C TYR A 448 23.47 21.81 -28.84
N SER A 449 24.46 21.52 -28.01
CA SER A 449 25.87 21.81 -28.26
C SER A 449 26.74 20.59 -27.95
N ILE A 450 27.95 20.59 -28.50
CA ILE A 450 28.90 19.49 -28.29
C ILE A 450 30.31 20.03 -28.11
N VAL A 451 31.02 19.50 -27.12
CA VAL A 451 32.44 19.73 -26.87
C VAL A 451 33.22 18.48 -27.30
N ASN A 452 34.41 18.67 -27.88
CA ASN A 452 35.29 17.61 -28.37
C ASN A 452 34.65 16.67 -29.41
N ARG A 453 33.82 17.21 -30.32
CA ARG A 453 33.25 16.43 -31.42
C ARG A 453 34.36 15.76 -32.27
N PRO A 454 34.27 14.45 -32.57
CA PRO A 454 35.18 13.80 -33.51
C PRO A 454 35.17 14.52 -34.86
N SER A 455 36.35 14.76 -35.45
CA SER A 455 36.49 15.57 -36.68
C SER A 455 35.75 15.00 -37.89
N TRP A 456 35.56 13.68 -37.94
CA TRP A 456 34.82 12.96 -38.98
C TRP A 456 33.30 12.96 -38.77
N ALA A 457 32.82 13.37 -37.60
CA ALA A 457 31.41 13.32 -37.24
C ALA A 457 30.71 14.67 -37.46
N THR A 458 29.43 14.59 -37.81
CA THR A 458 28.48 15.70 -37.90
C THR A 458 27.64 15.77 -36.63
N PHE A 459 27.22 16.98 -36.24
CA PHE A 459 26.37 17.19 -35.07
C PHE A 459 25.21 18.12 -35.43
N SER A 460 23.98 17.72 -35.11
CA SER A 460 22.79 18.53 -35.29
C SER A 460 22.46 19.30 -34.01
N THR A 461 22.49 20.63 -34.07
CA THR A 461 22.18 21.50 -32.93
C THR A 461 20.68 21.57 -32.60
N SER A 462 19.80 21.05 -33.46
CA SER A 462 18.35 20.97 -33.19
C SER A 462 17.91 19.64 -32.58
N THR A 463 18.72 18.58 -32.70
CA THR A 463 18.35 17.23 -32.24
C THR A 463 19.37 16.60 -31.30
N GLY A 464 20.56 17.20 -31.17
CA GLY A 464 21.69 16.63 -30.44
C GLY A 464 22.33 15.42 -31.14
N ARG A 465 21.90 15.06 -32.35
CA ARG A 465 22.37 13.86 -33.04
C ARG A 465 23.82 14.00 -33.50
N LEU A 466 24.69 13.14 -33.00
CA LEU A 466 26.08 12.93 -33.42
C LEU A 466 26.13 11.75 -34.40
N SER A 467 26.55 11.96 -35.65
CA SER A 467 26.59 10.89 -36.65
C SER A 467 27.69 11.05 -37.70
N GLY A 468 28.14 9.94 -38.30
CA GLY A 468 29.13 9.94 -39.38
C GLY A 468 29.72 8.55 -39.61
N THR A 469 30.62 8.42 -40.59
CA THR A 469 31.34 7.17 -40.88
C THR A 469 32.84 7.46 -40.85
N PRO A 470 33.62 6.90 -39.91
CA PRO A 470 35.04 7.13 -39.82
C PRO A 470 35.80 6.40 -40.94
N THR A 471 36.87 7.02 -41.41
CA THR A 471 37.83 6.44 -42.36
C THR A 471 39.07 5.91 -41.64
N SER A 472 39.97 5.25 -42.36
CA SER A 472 41.25 4.78 -41.80
C SER A 472 42.11 5.89 -41.20
N ALA A 473 42.00 7.14 -41.70
CA ALA A 473 42.68 8.30 -41.14
C ALA A 473 42.13 8.73 -39.75
N ASN A 474 41.01 8.15 -39.32
CA ASN A 474 40.34 8.49 -38.07
C ASN A 474 40.56 7.47 -36.95
N VAL A 475 41.39 6.44 -37.16
CA VAL A 475 41.73 5.43 -36.14
C VAL A 475 42.36 6.11 -34.92
N GLY A 476 41.87 5.78 -33.72
CA GLY A 476 42.27 6.42 -32.47
C GLY A 476 41.07 6.70 -31.56
N THR A 477 41.29 7.43 -30.46
CA THR A 477 40.24 7.75 -29.47
C THR A 477 40.02 9.25 -29.38
N THR A 478 38.77 9.70 -29.50
CA THR A 478 38.35 11.06 -29.14
C THR A 478 37.77 11.01 -27.72
N SER A 479 38.37 11.74 -26.78
CA SER A 479 38.00 11.72 -25.35
C SER A 479 37.24 12.98 -24.93
N ASN A 480 36.56 12.90 -23.79
CA ASN A 480 35.83 14.02 -23.17
C ASN A 480 34.79 14.67 -24.09
N ILE A 481 34.07 13.84 -24.84
CA ILE A 481 32.93 14.28 -25.63
C ILE A 481 31.78 14.58 -24.67
N VAL A 482 31.28 15.81 -24.70
CA VAL A 482 30.15 16.25 -23.86
C VAL A 482 29.09 16.83 -24.76
N ILE A 483 27.87 16.29 -24.68
CA ILE A 483 26.70 16.83 -25.37
C ILE A 483 25.82 17.51 -24.33
N SER A 484 25.47 18.77 -24.61
CA SER A 484 24.65 19.60 -23.75
C SER A 484 23.37 20.02 -24.47
N VAL A 485 22.32 20.30 -23.71
CA VAL A 485 21.08 20.91 -24.17
C VAL A 485 20.82 22.18 -23.37
N SER A 486 20.27 23.20 -24.03
CA SER A 486 19.88 24.47 -23.43
C SER A 486 18.52 24.91 -23.98
N ASP A 487 17.72 25.46 -23.10
CA ASP A 487 16.45 26.17 -23.36
C ASP A 487 16.67 27.64 -23.78
N GLY A 488 17.91 28.14 -23.76
CA GLY A 488 18.29 29.52 -24.03
C GLY A 488 18.64 30.34 -22.78
N THR A 489 18.37 29.84 -21.58
CA THR A 489 18.63 30.48 -20.28
C THR A 489 19.53 29.62 -19.40
N VAL A 490 19.26 28.32 -19.30
CA VAL A 490 19.98 27.32 -18.50
C VAL A 490 20.41 26.16 -19.40
N SER A 491 21.31 25.30 -18.92
CA SER A 491 21.76 24.13 -19.69
C SER A 491 22.00 22.90 -18.81
N ALA A 492 21.84 21.73 -19.41
CA ALA A 492 22.18 20.43 -18.83
C ALA A 492 23.07 19.63 -19.79
N SER A 493 23.87 18.72 -19.25
CA SER A 493 24.85 17.95 -20.03
C SER A 493 24.79 16.46 -19.69
N LEU A 494 25.03 15.63 -20.71
CA LEU A 494 25.36 14.23 -20.48
C LEU A 494 26.72 14.08 -19.80
N PRO A 495 26.97 12.96 -19.09
CA PRO A 495 28.31 12.60 -18.67
C PRO A 495 29.27 12.57 -19.86
N ALA A 496 30.52 13.01 -19.64
CA ALA A 496 31.55 12.95 -20.66
C ALA A 496 31.83 11.49 -21.06
N PHE A 497 32.03 11.24 -22.35
CA PHE A 497 32.38 9.92 -22.87
C PHE A 497 33.54 9.98 -23.87
N SER A 498 34.08 8.81 -24.21
CA SER A 498 35.12 8.66 -25.23
C SER A 498 34.63 7.73 -26.35
N LEU A 499 35.04 8.01 -27.58
CA LEU A 499 34.73 7.22 -28.77
C LEU A 499 36.01 6.72 -29.43
N THR A 500 36.21 5.40 -29.45
CA THR A 500 37.36 4.74 -30.09
C THR A 500 37.00 4.24 -31.49
N VAL A 501 37.76 4.67 -32.49
CA VAL A 501 37.69 4.15 -33.85
C VAL A 501 38.71 3.03 -34.02
N SER A 502 38.23 1.80 -34.25
CA SER A 502 39.08 0.62 -34.49
C SER A 502 39.33 0.38 -35.98
N ALA A 503 40.54 -0.05 -36.32
CA ALA A 503 40.88 -0.47 -37.68
C ALA A 503 40.17 -1.78 -38.05
N LEU A 504 39.87 -1.96 -39.34
CA LEU A 504 39.47 -3.25 -39.90
C LEU A 504 40.67 -4.21 -39.82
N GLN A 505 40.51 -5.35 -39.15
CA GLN A 505 41.49 -6.44 -39.21
C GLN A 505 41.32 -7.18 -40.55
N PRO A 506 42.39 -7.51 -41.28
CA PRO A 506 42.28 -8.36 -42.46
C PRO A 506 41.80 -9.76 -42.04
N THR A 507 40.88 -10.33 -42.81
CA THR A 507 40.41 -11.71 -42.62
C THR A 507 41.45 -12.67 -43.19
N ASN A 508 41.90 -13.64 -42.38
CA ASN A 508 42.80 -14.70 -42.83
C ASN A 508 42.06 -15.66 -43.80
N THR A 509 42.61 -15.88 -44.98
CA THR A 509 42.11 -16.76 -46.03
C THR A 509 42.73 -18.14 -45.86
N ALA A 510 41.92 -19.19 -45.81
CA ALA A 510 42.45 -20.55 -45.68
C ALA A 510 43.39 -20.92 -46.85
N PRO A 511 44.43 -21.74 -46.61
CA PRO A 511 45.32 -22.18 -47.67
C PRO A 511 44.59 -23.11 -48.65
N THR A 512 45.08 -23.18 -49.88
CA THR A 512 44.59 -24.10 -50.90
C THR A 512 45.57 -25.26 -51.08
N ILE A 513 45.07 -26.49 -51.26
CA ILE A 513 45.88 -27.70 -51.48
C ILE A 513 45.36 -28.48 -52.69
N GLY A 514 46.27 -29.02 -53.50
CA GLY A 514 45.97 -29.77 -54.72
C GLY A 514 46.97 -30.89 -55.00
N GLY A 515 46.63 -31.75 -55.96
CA GLY A 515 47.40 -32.93 -56.35
C GLY A 515 46.56 -34.21 -56.32
N THR A 516 46.99 -35.23 -57.06
CA THR A 516 46.32 -36.53 -57.15
C THR A 516 47.33 -37.65 -56.89
N PRO A 517 47.26 -38.34 -55.74
CA PRO A 517 48.17 -39.44 -55.44
C PRO A 517 47.87 -40.67 -56.31
N ALA A 518 48.89 -41.46 -56.62
CA ALA A 518 48.69 -42.78 -57.17
C ALA A 518 48.03 -43.69 -56.12
N THR A 519 47.05 -44.49 -56.52
CA THR A 519 46.27 -45.35 -55.60
C THR A 519 46.79 -46.78 -55.52
N SER A 520 47.88 -47.09 -56.22
CA SER A 520 48.53 -48.41 -56.15
C SER A 520 50.03 -48.30 -56.35
N VAL A 521 50.77 -49.22 -55.74
CA VAL A 521 52.22 -49.42 -55.95
C VAL A 521 52.53 -50.91 -55.83
N ALA A 522 53.45 -51.44 -56.63
CA ALA A 522 53.94 -52.80 -56.42
C ALA A 522 54.80 -52.86 -55.16
N GLU A 523 54.81 -54.00 -54.46
CA GLU A 523 55.89 -54.25 -53.51
C GLU A 523 57.26 -54.13 -54.18
N ASP A 524 58.26 -53.73 -53.40
CA ASP A 524 59.63 -53.38 -53.80
C ASP A 524 59.77 -52.19 -54.77
N ALA A 525 58.66 -51.57 -55.19
CA ALA A 525 58.66 -50.35 -55.99
C ALA A 525 58.55 -49.08 -55.13
N ALA A 526 59.33 -48.05 -55.47
CA ALA A 526 59.29 -46.78 -54.76
C ALA A 526 57.99 -46.00 -55.03
N TYR A 527 57.32 -45.58 -53.96
CA TYR A 527 56.19 -44.65 -53.98
C TYR A 527 56.63 -43.24 -53.59
N SER A 528 56.11 -42.23 -54.28
CA SER A 528 56.33 -40.82 -53.94
C SER A 528 55.17 -39.95 -54.43
N PHE A 529 54.52 -39.23 -53.53
CA PHE A 529 53.52 -38.22 -53.84
C PHE A 529 53.79 -36.94 -53.02
N GLN A 530 53.73 -35.78 -53.66
CA GLN A 530 53.84 -34.48 -53.00
C GLN A 530 52.72 -33.56 -53.49
N PRO A 531 51.87 -33.02 -52.60
CA PRO A 531 50.84 -32.06 -52.97
C PRO A 531 51.44 -30.68 -53.29
N THR A 532 50.66 -29.86 -53.99
CA THR A 532 50.93 -28.41 -54.12
C THR A 532 50.02 -27.66 -53.16
N ALA A 533 50.53 -26.64 -52.47
CA ALA A 533 49.69 -25.73 -51.70
C ALA A 533 50.15 -24.27 -51.81
N SER A 534 49.22 -23.35 -51.63
CA SER A 534 49.48 -21.91 -51.60
C SER A 534 48.51 -21.20 -50.67
N ASP A 535 49.00 -20.14 -50.04
CA ASP A 535 48.25 -19.27 -49.16
C ASP A 535 48.11 -17.87 -49.80
N ALA A 536 46.90 -17.31 -49.80
CA ALA A 536 46.64 -16.02 -50.44
C ALA A 536 47.24 -14.85 -49.63
N ASP A 537 47.39 -15.03 -48.33
CA ASP A 537 47.93 -14.04 -47.39
C ASP A 537 49.46 -14.22 -47.19
N GLY A 538 50.06 -15.22 -47.84
CA GLY A 538 51.49 -15.51 -47.80
C GLY A 538 51.95 -16.16 -46.50
N ASN A 539 51.02 -16.73 -45.72
CA ASN A 539 51.34 -17.39 -44.45
C ASN A 539 52.17 -18.67 -44.65
N THR A 540 52.99 -19.00 -43.64
CA THR A 540 53.82 -20.21 -43.65
C THR A 540 52.96 -21.46 -43.53
N LEU A 541 53.16 -22.42 -44.44
CA LEU A 541 52.36 -23.64 -44.52
C LEU A 541 52.98 -24.83 -43.78
N THR A 542 52.15 -25.54 -43.01
CA THR A 542 52.49 -26.81 -42.36
C THR A 542 51.54 -27.92 -42.81
N TYR A 543 52.07 -29.09 -43.14
CA TYR A 543 51.31 -30.22 -43.65
C TYR A 543 51.09 -31.32 -42.61
N GLY A 544 49.94 -31.98 -42.70
CA GLY A 544 49.55 -33.11 -41.87
C GLY A 544 49.11 -34.31 -42.71
N ILE A 545 49.13 -35.50 -42.10
CA ILE A 545 48.62 -36.72 -42.72
C ILE A 545 47.87 -37.58 -41.72
N VAL A 546 46.73 -38.13 -42.15
CA VAL A 546 45.93 -39.12 -41.42
C VAL A 546 46.00 -40.46 -42.16
N ASN A 547 46.04 -41.56 -41.40
CA ASN A 547 46.12 -42.94 -41.92
C ASN A 547 47.35 -43.20 -42.82
N ARG A 548 48.51 -42.62 -42.47
CA ARG A 548 49.77 -42.86 -43.19
C ARG A 548 50.09 -44.37 -43.21
N PRO A 549 50.39 -44.97 -44.39
CA PRO A 549 50.89 -46.34 -44.45
C PRO A 549 52.13 -46.52 -43.57
N ALA A 550 52.21 -47.61 -42.81
CA ALA A 550 53.27 -47.82 -41.82
C ALA A 550 54.68 -47.83 -42.43
N TRP A 551 54.80 -48.28 -43.67
CA TRP A 551 56.06 -48.31 -44.44
C TRP A 551 56.46 -46.95 -45.02
N ALA A 552 55.56 -45.97 -45.05
CA ALA A 552 55.79 -44.69 -45.71
C ALA A 552 56.26 -43.59 -44.73
N THR A 553 57.08 -42.69 -45.23
CA THR A 553 57.55 -41.46 -44.58
C THR A 553 56.73 -40.25 -45.04
N PHE A 554 56.52 -39.27 -44.16
CA PHE A 554 55.79 -38.03 -44.49
C PHE A 554 56.54 -36.78 -44.02
N SER A 555 56.68 -35.79 -44.89
CA SER A 555 57.29 -34.49 -44.57
C SER A 555 56.21 -33.46 -44.22
N THR A 556 56.25 -32.93 -42.99
CA THR A 556 55.33 -31.89 -42.53
C THR A 556 55.62 -30.50 -43.12
N THR A 557 56.76 -30.33 -43.80
CA THR A 557 57.12 -29.06 -44.45
C THR A 557 56.73 -29.03 -45.93
N THR A 558 56.65 -30.19 -46.58
CA THR A 558 56.37 -30.29 -48.02
C THR A 558 55.11 -31.07 -48.36
N GLY A 559 54.53 -31.79 -47.40
CA GLY A 559 53.41 -32.70 -47.61
C GLY A 559 53.80 -34.00 -48.33
N ARG A 560 55.09 -34.25 -48.58
CA ARG A 560 55.54 -35.40 -49.37
C ARG A 560 55.38 -36.71 -48.60
N LEU A 561 54.63 -37.66 -49.18
CA LEU A 561 54.47 -39.05 -48.75
C LEU A 561 55.34 -39.96 -49.65
N SER A 562 56.30 -40.69 -49.07
CA SER A 562 57.21 -41.56 -49.85
C SER A 562 57.72 -42.79 -49.11
N GLY A 563 58.07 -43.85 -49.82
CA GLY A 563 58.67 -45.07 -49.25
C GLY A 563 58.67 -46.24 -50.25
N THR A 564 59.18 -47.39 -49.84
CA THR A 564 59.15 -48.63 -50.63
C THR A 564 58.51 -49.73 -49.78
N PRO A 565 57.31 -50.24 -50.13
CA PRO A 565 56.68 -51.33 -49.40
C PRO A 565 57.37 -52.67 -49.70
N THR A 566 57.29 -53.63 -48.77
CA THR A 566 57.77 -55.01 -48.94
C THR A 566 56.59 -56.00 -48.97
N ASN A 567 56.85 -57.32 -49.06
CA ASN A 567 55.79 -58.35 -49.01
C ASN A 567 54.95 -58.35 -47.73
N ALA A 568 55.52 -57.87 -46.62
CA ALA A 568 54.73 -57.67 -45.40
C ALA A 568 53.71 -56.52 -45.50
N ASN A 569 53.75 -55.73 -46.57
CA ASN A 569 52.91 -54.55 -46.76
C ASN A 569 51.87 -54.70 -47.87
N VAL A 570 51.83 -55.84 -48.57
CA VAL A 570 50.79 -56.18 -49.53
C VAL A 570 49.42 -56.08 -48.87
N GLY A 571 48.50 -55.36 -49.52
CA GLY A 571 47.21 -54.98 -48.95
C GLY A 571 46.86 -53.52 -49.23
N THR A 572 45.77 -53.02 -48.62
CA THR A 572 45.29 -51.65 -48.87
C THR A 572 45.27 -50.85 -47.59
N THR A 573 45.90 -49.67 -47.63
CA THR A 573 45.72 -48.63 -46.59
C THR A 573 44.59 -47.69 -47.06
N THR A 574 43.53 -47.58 -46.27
CA THR A 574 42.32 -46.82 -46.65
C THR A 574 42.26 -45.44 -45.98
N SER A 575 41.56 -44.50 -46.61
CA SER A 575 41.21 -43.20 -46.03
C SER A 575 42.41 -42.34 -45.64
N ILE A 576 43.45 -42.33 -46.48
CA ILE A 576 44.62 -41.46 -46.32
C ILE A 576 44.19 -40.03 -46.64
N VAL A 577 44.44 -39.08 -45.74
CA VAL A 577 44.12 -37.65 -45.95
C VAL A 577 45.36 -36.83 -45.69
N ILE A 578 45.75 -35.99 -46.65
CA ILE A 578 46.82 -35.01 -46.48
C ILE A 578 46.21 -33.61 -46.36
N SER A 579 46.61 -32.87 -45.34
CA SER A 579 46.12 -31.54 -45.02
C SER A 579 47.25 -30.51 -45.03
N VAL A 580 46.91 -29.23 -45.17
CA VAL A 580 47.80 -28.07 -45.01
C VAL A 580 47.13 -27.02 -44.12
N SER A 581 47.90 -26.35 -43.28
CA SER A 581 47.45 -25.26 -42.41
C SER A 581 48.42 -24.08 -42.43
N ASP A 582 47.86 -22.87 -42.33
CA ASP A 582 48.57 -21.60 -42.17
C ASP A 582 48.83 -21.24 -40.68
N GLY A 583 48.44 -22.11 -39.74
CA GLY A 583 48.50 -21.90 -38.30
C GLY A 583 47.18 -21.42 -37.66
N THR A 584 46.19 -21.01 -38.46
CA THR A 584 44.86 -20.57 -38.00
C THR A 584 43.72 -21.37 -38.65
N VAL A 585 43.81 -21.63 -39.96
CA VAL A 585 42.84 -22.39 -40.74
C VAL A 585 43.55 -23.50 -41.52
N SER A 586 42.81 -24.51 -41.99
CA SER A 586 43.37 -25.65 -42.72
C SER A 586 42.49 -26.08 -43.90
N ALA A 587 43.12 -26.72 -44.89
CA ALA A 587 42.48 -27.37 -46.03
C ALA A 587 43.05 -28.78 -46.22
N SER A 588 42.30 -29.67 -46.88
CA SER A 588 42.70 -31.06 -47.07
C SER A 588 42.41 -31.54 -48.49
N LEU A 589 43.24 -32.46 -48.99
CA LEU A 589 42.92 -33.26 -50.17
C LEU A 589 41.76 -34.22 -49.87
N PRO A 590 41.02 -34.67 -50.91
CA PRO A 590 40.12 -35.81 -50.77
C PRO A 590 40.85 -37.04 -50.22
N ALA A 591 40.15 -37.82 -49.40
CA ALA A 591 40.68 -39.07 -48.90
C ALA A 591 40.93 -40.06 -50.06
N PHE A 592 42.03 -40.80 -50.01
CA PHE A 592 42.37 -41.82 -51.00
C PHE A 592 42.82 -43.13 -50.34
N ASN A 593 42.78 -44.21 -51.11
CA ASN A 593 43.28 -45.51 -50.71
C ASN A 593 44.57 -45.81 -51.49
N LEU A 594 45.52 -46.47 -50.84
CA LEU A 594 46.76 -46.93 -51.46
C LEU A 594 46.88 -48.45 -51.32
N THR A 595 46.82 -49.15 -52.45
CA THR A 595 46.96 -50.61 -52.53
C THR A 595 48.39 -50.98 -52.90
N VAL A 596 49.06 -51.74 -52.03
CA VAL A 596 50.31 -52.42 -52.35
C VAL A 596 49.96 -53.74 -53.02
N THR A 597 50.36 -53.93 -54.28
CA THR A 597 50.12 -55.15 -55.05
C THR A 597 51.30 -56.11 -54.95
N ASN A 598 50.99 -57.39 -54.74
CA ASN A 598 52.00 -58.45 -54.74
C ASN A 598 52.62 -58.61 -56.13
N THR A 599 53.93 -58.80 -56.19
CA THR A 599 54.73 -59.16 -57.36
C THR A 599 55.43 -60.47 -57.04
N ASN A 600 55.30 -61.48 -57.90
CA ASN A 600 55.81 -62.80 -57.55
C ASN A 600 57.34 -62.81 -57.35
N ASP A 601 57.76 -63.26 -56.18
CA ASP A 601 59.14 -63.48 -55.79
C ASP A 601 59.54 -64.96 -55.94
N ALA A 602 60.85 -65.23 -55.94
CA ALA A 602 61.36 -66.60 -56.06
C ALA A 602 61.32 -67.32 -54.70
N PRO A 603 60.91 -68.60 -54.65
CA PRO A 603 60.97 -69.37 -53.41
C PRO A 603 62.42 -69.65 -53.01
N THR A 604 62.63 -69.73 -51.71
CA THR A 604 63.89 -70.18 -51.11
C THR A 604 63.76 -71.65 -50.71
N ILE A 605 64.77 -72.48 -51.03
CA ILE A 605 64.82 -73.90 -50.67
C ILE A 605 66.10 -74.21 -49.90
N GLY A 606 66.00 -75.02 -48.86
CA GLY A 606 67.09 -75.41 -47.96
C GLY A 606 66.93 -76.83 -47.42
N GLY A 607 67.90 -77.24 -46.61
CA GLY A 607 68.01 -78.60 -46.07
C GLY A 607 69.29 -79.29 -46.52
N ILE A 608 69.83 -80.16 -45.67
CA ILE A 608 71.09 -80.87 -45.91
C ILE A 608 70.80 -82.37 -45.97
N PRO A 609 70.84 -83.02 -47.15
CA PRO A 609 70.60 -84.46 -47.26
C PRO A 609 71.80 -85.27 -46.75
N ALA A 610 71.52 -86.45 -46.18
CA ALA A 610 72.55 -87.47 -46.03
C ALA A 610 73.06 -87.89 -47.42
N THR A 611 74.38 -87.99 -47.59
CA THR A 611 75.00 -88.30 -48.89
C THR A 611 75.38 -89.77 -49.06
N SER A 612 75.15 -90.60 -48.03
CA SER A 612 75.36 -92.05 -48.06
C SER A 612 74.27 -92.77 -47.25
N VAL A 613 74.01 -94.02 -47.62
CA VAL A 613 73.12 -94.94 -46.91
C VAL A 613 73.66 -96.36 -47.10
N ALA A 614 73.59 -97.20 -46.04
CA ALA A 614 73.99 -98.59 -46.14
C ALA A 614 73.00 -99.38 -47.00
N GLN A 615 73.49 -100.37 -47.75
CA GLN A 615 72.62 -101.25 -48.54
C GLN A 615 71.57 -101.93 -47.64
N GLY A 616 70.31 -101.95 -48.06
CA GLY A 616 69.18 -102.44 -47.26
C GLY A 616 68.64 -101.49 -46.18
N ALA A 617 69.29 -100.34 -45.92
CA ALA A 617 68.76 -99.32 -44.99
C ALA A 617 67.87 -98.31 -45.72
N ALA A 618 66.82 -97.83 -45.04
CA ALA A 618 65.93 -96.82 -45.59
C ALA A 618 66.60 -95.43 -45.62
N TYR A 619 66.55 -94.79 -46.78
CA TYR A 619 66.90 -93.39 -46.99
C TYR A 619 65.65 -92.51 -46.99
N SER A 620 65.73 -91.33 -46.37
CA SER A 620 64.69 -90.30 -46.44
C SER A 620 65.28 -88.91 -46.23
N PHE A 621 65.05 -88.00 -47.17
CA PHE A 621 65.35 -86.57 -47.04
C PHE A 621 64.17 -85.75 -47.55
N GLN A 622 63.81 -84.70 -46.83
CA GLN A 622 62.81 -83.72 -47.26
C GLN A 622 63.40 -82.31 -47.08
N PRO A 623 63.49 -81.50 -48.15
CA PRO A 623 63.94 -80.11 -48.03
C PRO A 623 62.89 -79.26 -47.32
N THR A 624 63.31 -78.15 -46.74
CA THR A 624 62.42 -77.07 -46.32
C THR A 624 62.44 -75.99 -47.40
N ALA A 625 61.29 -75.52 -47.84
CA ALA A 625 61.21 -74.37 -48.73
C ALA A 625 60.15 -73.40 -48.24
N SER A 626 60.37 -72.12 -48.52
CA SER A 626 59.49 -71.02 -48.15
C SER A 626 59.50 -69.97 -49.25
N ASP A 627 58.34 -69.43 -49.54
CA ASP A 627 58.17 -68.31 -50.44
C ASP A 627 57.84 -67.05 -49.61
N PRO A 628 58.46 -65.89 -49.90
CA PRO A 628 58.03 -64.62 -49.28
C PRO A 628 56.60 -64.21 -49.67
N ASP A 629 56.06 -64.71 -50.79
CA ASP A 629 54.68 -64.44 -51.20
C ASP A 629 53.66 -65.25 -50.41
N VAL A 630 52.78 -64.52 -49.72
CA VAL A 630 51.75 -65.14 -48.88
C VAL A 630 50.78 -65.95 -49.75
N GLY A 631 50.74 -67.26 -49.50
CA GLY A 631 49.84 -68.18 -50.20
C GLY A 631 50.43 -68.80 -51.48
N ALA A 632 51.71 -68.54 -51.79
CA ALA A 632 52.38 -69.23 -52.88
C ALA A 632 52.39 -70.75 -52.67
N THR A 633 52.06 -71.50 -53.72
CA THR A 633 52.08 -72.96 -53.71
C THR A 633 53.40 -73.46 -54.26
N LEU A 634 54.16 -74.16 -53.42
CA LEU A 634 55.45 -74.73 -53.80
C LEU A 634 55.26 -76.09 -54.48
N THR A 635 55.91 -76.26 -55.63
CA THR A 635 56.04 -77.56 -56.31
C THR A 635 57.50 -77.96 -56.39
N TYR A 636 57.80 -79.22 -56.13
CA TYR A 636 59.16 -79.75 -56.11
C TYR A 636 59.39 -80.68 -57.29
N SER A 637 60.60 -80.65 -57.85
CA SER A 637 61.07 -81.57 -58.88
C SER A 637 62.47 -82.08 -58.53
N ILE A 638 62.79 -83.30 -58.94
CA ILE A 638 64.14 -83.86 -58.79
C ILE A 638 64.71 -84.22 -60.15
N VAL A 639 65.96 -83.84 -60.38
CA VAL A 639 66.74 -84.25 -61.54
C VAL A 639 67.69 -85.35 -61.08
N ASN A 640 67.79 -86.45 -61.83
CA ASN A 640 68.61 -87.64 -61.52
C ASN A 640 68.20 -88.40 -60.25
N ARG A 641 66.90 -88.71 -60.13
CA ARG A 641 66.39 -89.57 -59.05
C ARG A 641 67.02 -90.97 -59.14
N PRO A 642 67.64 -91.50 -58.06
CA PRO A 642 68.10 -92.89 -58.04
C PRO A 642 66.94 -93.86 -58.33
N SER A 643 67.18 -94.92 -59.08
CA SER A 643 66.12 -95.86 -59.51
C SER A 643 65.41 -96.56 -58.36
N TRP A 644 66.10 -96.74 -57.22
CA TRP A 644 65.56 -97.33 -55.99
C TRP A 644 64.72 -96.34 -55.15
N ALA A 645 64.77 -95.04 -55.45
CA ALA A 645 64.12 -94.01 -54.64
C ALA A 645 62.80 -93.52 -55.27
N THR A 646 61.86 -93.16 -54.40
CA THR A 646 60.61 -92.47 -54.72
C THR A 646 60.72 -91.00 -54.35
N PHE A 647 60.07 -90.12 -55.12
CA PHE A 647 60.07 -88.67 -54.90
C PHE A 647 58.65 -88.13 -54.85
N ASN A 648 58.33 -87.38 -53.79
CA ASN A 648 57.05 -86.71 -53.62
C ASN A 648 57.16 -85.27 -54.13
N THR A 649 56.45 -84.95 -55.21
CA THR A 649 56.47 -83.62 -55.87
C THR A 649 55.77 -82.53 -55.07
N THR A 650 54.95 -82.89 -54.08
CA THR A 650 54.26 -81.95 -53.19
C THR A 650 55.11 -81.57 -51.98
N THR A 651 55.90 -82.50 -51.45
CA THR A 651 56.72 -82.25 -50.25
C THR A 651 58.21 -82.13 -50.52
N GLY A 652 58.66 -82.47 -51.74
CA GLY A 652 60.07 -82.57 -52.10
C GLY A 652 60.78 -83.78 -51.47
N ARG A 653 60.06 -84.67 -50.78
CA ARG A 653 60.66 -85.80 -50.06
C ARG A 653 61.19 -86.85 -51.02
N LEU A 654 62.48 -87.17 -50.91
CA LEU A 654 63.14 -88.30 -51.56
C LEU A 654 63.29 -89.43 -50.54
N SER A 655 62.74 -90.62 -50.81
CA SER A 655 62.86 -91.77 -49.90
C SER A 655 62.83 -93.11 -50.62
N GLY A 656 63.53 -94.11 -50.08
CA GLY A 656 63.57 -95.48 -50.60
C GLY A 656 64.61 -96.33 -49.89
N THR A 657 64.75 -97.59 -50.30
CA THR A 657 65.77 -98.52 -49.79
C THR A 657 66.50 -99.11 -51.00
N LEU A 658 67.83 -99.06 -50.99
CA LEU A 658 68.70 -99.58 -52.05
C LEU A 658 68.94 -101.08 -51.94
#